data_AF-A0A178F5C7-F1
#
_entry.id   AF-A0A178F5C7-F1
#
_cell.length_a   1.000
_cell.length_b   1.000
_cell.length_c   1.000
_cell.angle_alpha   90.00
_cell.angle_beta   90.00
_cell.angle_gamma   90.00
#
_symmetry.space_group_name_H-M   'P 1'
#
loop_
_entity.id
_entity.type
_entity.pdbx_description
1 polymer ?
#
loop_
_entity_poly.entity_id
_entity_poly.type
_entity_poly.pdbx_seq_one_letter_code
_entity_poly.pdbx_strand_id
1 'polypeptide(L)'
;MGSIEIPNCSGSIVYKTISDFIDFPNHEQKLWWHSTAPMFAEMLRVAGYDLHSQYKILGIFLNHVIPFLGVYPTRINNRWLSILTRYGTPFELSLNCSQSLVRYTYEPINSATGTVKDPFNTHSIWDALDRLMPLQKGIDLEFFKHLKQDLTVDDQDSAYLLENNLVGGQIRTQNKLALDLKGGNFVLKTYIYPALKALATGKSIKTLMFDSVYRLCRQNPSLEAPLRALEEYVDSKGPNSTASPRLLSCDLIDPSKSRVKIYILELNVTLEAMEDLWTMGGRLNDASTLAGLEMLRELWDLIKLPPGMREYPEPFLQLGTIPDEQLPLMANYTLHHDQAMPEPQVYFTTFGLNDGRIADGLVTFFERRGWNHMAQTYKDSLRAYYPHADQETLNYLHAYISFSYRKGKPYLSVYLQTFETGDWPIYQVQMASLLPPGYAQRRSRTGRSRPLDVVLSVWGEDWSRRRGGVANVVKQPQTGKKERNGIDMFTNQVLILLAFGMSIVSAHFRVEYPYWRGNSFKTQYTRPCGGVNVTTNRTQWPVDGGAILFKPTHHWALTYVNLGLGDDDSIIFNNTIVPGFNQTGNGTFCFPKISIPAGLGIRDGTNASLQIVQASAGGAALYNCMDITFSSSPKNLLAQGMCVNSTGVGGVAITSVPTSGEGMPSSGGALSSAGAASMGATALLAFAVASLLI
;
A
#
# COMPACT_ATOMS: atom_id res chain seq x y z
N MET A 1 -34.98 -20.47 -12.78
CA MET A 1 -33.65 -20.72 -12.18
C MET A 1 -33.08 -19.36 -11.84
N GLY A 2 -33.01 -19.01 -10.55
CA GLY A 2 -32.39 -17.75 -10.13
C GLY A 2 -30.93 -17.75 -10.54
N SER A 3 -30.43 -16.65 -11.09
CA SER A 3 -29.01 -16.45 -11.36
C SER A 3 -28.24 -16.71 -10.06
N ILE A 4 -27.41 -17.74 -10.02
CA ILE A 4 -26.47 -17.95 -8.92
C ILE A 4 -25.51 -16.77 -9.00
N GLU A 5 -25.63 -15.84 -8.05
CA GLU A 5 -24.75 -14.68 -7.96
C GLU A 5 -23.33 -15.20 -7.69
N ILE A 6 -22.41 -14.91 -8.61
CA ILE A 6 -21.02 -15.35 -8.48
C ILE A 6 -20.40 -14.58 -7.30
N PRO A 7 -19.82 -15.26 -6.29
CA PRO A 7 -19.14 -14.59 -5.18
C PRO A 7 -18.08 -13.60 -5.69
N ASN A 8 -18.02 -12.40 -5.11
CA ASN A 8 -17.08 -11.35 -5.53
C ASN A 8 -16.62 -10.50 -4.32
N CYS A 9 -15.31 -10.51 -4.05
CA CYS A 9 -14.72 -9.81 -2.90
C CYS A 9 -14.79 -8.28 -3.02
N SER A 10 -14.97 -7.72 -4.22
CA SER A 10 -15.21 -6.28 -4.42
C SER A 10 -16.53 -5.81 -3.81
N GLY A 11 -17.44 -6.75 -3.53
CA GLY A 11 -18.67 -6.51 -2.79
C GLY A 11 -18.48 -6.16 -1.32
N SER A 12 -17.27 -6.36 -0.76
CA SER A 12 -16.98 -6.12 0.66
C SER A 12 -17.33 -4.69 1.09
N ILE A 13 -18.23 -4.58 2.07
CA ILE A 13 -18.67 -3.29 2.61
C ILE A 13 -17.51 -2.51 3.22
N VAL A 14 -16.58 -3.16 3.93
CA VAL A 14 -15.46 -2.47 4.57
C VAL A 14 -14.51 -1.89 3.52
N TYR A 15 -14.20 -2.65 2.47
CA TYR A 15 -13.40 -2.16 1.35
C TYR A 15 -14.08 -0.98 0.63
N LYS A 16 -15.38 -1.11 0.31
CA LYS A 16 -16.14 -0.03 -0.34
C LYS A 16 -16.18 1.22 0.52
N THR A 17 -16.57 1.08 1.78
CA THR A 17 -16.66 2.20 2.71
C THR A 17 -15.32 2.92 2.86
N ILE A 18 -14.20 2.21 3.03
CA ILE A 18 -12.88 2.87 3.07
C ILE A 18 -12.56 3.57 1.74
N SER A 19 -12.87 2.92 0.62
CA SER A 19 -12.64 3.46 -0.72
C SER A 19 -13.46 4.73 -1.01
N ASP A 20 -14.64 4.88 -0.40
CA ASP A 20 -15.53 6.01 -0.62
C ASP A 20 -15.01 7.33 -0.03
N PHE A 21 -14.22 7.27 1.05
CA PHE A 21 -13.75 8.47 1.76
C PHE A 21 -12.24 8.70 1.68
N ILE A 22 -11.44 7.73 1.22
CA ILE A 22 -10.00 7.92 1.18
C ILE A 22 -9.54 8.79 0.01
N ASP A 23 -8.63 9.70 0.30
CA ASP A 23 -7.80 10.37 -0.71
C ASP A 23 -6.43 9.68 -0.81
N PHE A 24 -6.04 9.28 -2.01
CA PHE A 24 -4.78 8.59 -2.25
C PHE A 24 -3.67 9.62 -2.54
N PRO A 25 -2.54 9.60 -1.81
CA PRO A 25 -1.45 10.53 -2.05
C PRO A 25 -0.86 10.48 -3.47
N ASN A 26 -1.00 9.35 -4.16
CA ASN A 26 -0.58 9.18 -5.54
C ASN A 26 -1.31 8.01 -6.22
N HIS A 27 -1.16 7.91 -7.54
CA HIS A 27 -1.79 6.88 -8.34
C HIS A 27 -1.34 5.46 -8.00
N GLU A 28 -0.04 5.25 -7.72
CA GLU A 28 0.51 3.92 -7.40
C GLU A 28 -0.15 3.31 -6.16
N GLN A 29 -0.30 4.11 -5.10
CA GLN A 29 -0.95 3.69 -3.86
C GLN A 29 -2.44 3.39 -4.07
N LYS A 30 -3.12 4.16 -4.94
CA LYS A 30 -4.51 3.89 -5.34
C LYS A 30 -4.63 2.55 -6.06
N LEU A 31 -3.76 2.28 -7.01
CA LEU A 31 -3.77 1.00 -7.75
C LEU A 31 -3.49 -0.17 -6.80
N TRP A 32 -2.49 -0.04 -5.92
CA TRP A 32 -2.18 -1.05 -4.90
C TRP A 32 -3.38 -1.37 -4.00
N TRP A 33 -4.07 -0.34 -3.51
CA TRP A 33 -5.27 -0.51 -2.68
C TRP A 33 -6.35 -1.29 -3.42
N HIS A 34 -6.77 -0.83 -4.60
CA HIS A 34 -7.85 -1.48 -5.34
C HIS A 34 -7.48 -2.87 -5.87
N SER A 35 -6.19 -3.15 -6.07
CA SER A 35 -5.68 -4.46 -6.51
C SER A 35 -5.67 -5.51 -5.40
N THR A 36 -5.49 -5.11 -4.14
CA THR A 36 -5.24 -6.03 -3.01
C THR A 36 -6.28 -5.99 -1.89
N ALA A 37 -6.87 -4.83 -1.62
CA ALA A 37 -7.82 -4.65 -0.52
C ALA A 37 -9.13 -5.44 -0.66
N PRO A 38 -9.70 -5.69 -1.87
CA PRO A 38 -10.90 -6.52 -2.00
C PRO A 38 -10.71 -7.92 -1.40
N MET A 39 -9.68 -8.66 -1.82
CA MET A 39 -9.34 -9.96 -1.26
C MET A 39 -9.00 -9.87 0.23
N PHE A 40 -8.24 -8.85 0.65
CA PHE A 40 -7.84 -8.72 2.06
C PHE A 40 -9.08 -8.53 2.97
N ALA A 41 -9.99 -7.63 2.60
CA ALA A 41 -11.21 -7.39 3.35
C ALA A 41 -12.10 -8.64 3.44
N GLU A 42 -12.26 -9.36 2.33
CA GLU A 42 -13.06 -10.58 2.29
C GLU A 42 -12.42 -11.71 3.10
N MET A 43 -11.09 -11.86 3.04
CA MET A 43 -10.36 -12.85 3.84
C MET A 43 -10.54 -12.61 5.34
N LEU A 44 -10.48 -11.35 5.80
CA LEU A 44 -10.74 -11.00 7.20
C LEU A 44 -12.19 -11.32 7.61
N ARG A 45 -13.16 -11.02 6.73
CA ARG A 45 -14.58 -11.30 6.98
C ARG A 45 -14.85 -12.79 7.13
N VAL A 46 -14.38 -13.61 6.18
CA VAL A 46 -14.57 -15.08 6.20
C VAL A 46 -13.84 -15.72 7.38
N ALA A 47 -12.68 -15.16 7.77
CA ALA A 47 -11.93 -15.60 8.95
C ALA A 47 -12.56 -15.17 10.29
N GLY A 48 -13.69 -14.43 10.27
CA GLY A 48 -14.46 -14.10 11.46
C GLY A 48 -13.94 -12.91 12.28
N TYR A 49 -13.16 -12.01 11.66
CA TYR A 49 -12.74 -10.77 12.33
C TYR A 49 -13.95 -9.85 12.51
N ASP A 50 -14.06 -9.22 13.68
CA ASP A 50 -15.09 -8.22 13.93
C ASP A 50 -14.88 -6.96 13.05
N LEU A 51 -15.95 -6.19 12.87
CA LEU A 51 -15.96 -5.04 11.98
C LEU A 51 -14.89 -3.99 12.36
N HIS A 52 -14.67 -3.74 13.67
CA HIS A 52 -13.67 -2.77 14.13
C HIS A 52 -12.25 -3.24 13.80
N SER A 53 -11.97 -4.53 14.01
CA SER A 53 -10.70 -5.13 13.62
C SER A 53 -10.47 -5.03 12.10
N GLN A 54 -11.48 -5.29 11.28
CA GLN A 54 -11.38 -5.17 9.81
C GLN A 54 -10.98 -3.75 9.37
N TYR A 55 -11.68 -2.72 9.87
CA TYR A 55 -11.34 -1.32 9.57
C TYR A 55 -9.95 -0.95 10.06
N LYS A 56 -9.58 -1.35 11.28
CA LYS A 56 -8.26 -1.04 11.86
C LYS A 56 -7.14 -1.68 11.03
N ILE A 57 -7.26 -2.96 10.69
CA ILE A 57 -6.27 -3.69 9.91
C ILE A 57 -6.12 -3.07 8.52
N LEU A 58 -7.22 -2.84 7.80
CA LEU A 58 -7.16 -2.24 6.47
C LEU A 58 -6.66 -0.80 6.51
N GLY A 59 -6.99 -0.03 7.55
CA GLY A 59 -6.45 1.30 7.78
C GLY A 59 -4.93 1.29 8.02
N ILE A 60 -4.40 0.30 8.77
CA ILE A 60 -2.96 0.12 8.96
C ILE A 60 -2.30 -0.25 7.63
N PHE A 61 -2.86 -1.22 6.90
CA PHE A 61 -2.36 -1.63 5.59
C PHE A 61 -2.25 -0.44 4.63
N LEU A 62 -3.31 0.35 4.55
CA LEU A 62 -3.41 1.50 3.66
C LEU A 62 -2.43 2.62 3.98
N ASN A 63 -2.27 2.97 5.26
CA ASN A 63 -1.45 4.13 5.65
C ASN A 63 0.01 3.79 5.96
N HIS A 64 0.31 2.52 6.29
CA HIS A 64 1.64 2.12 6.78
C HIS A 64 2.30 1.00 5.98
N VAL A 65 1.59 0.30 5.09
CA VAL A 65 2.16 -0.75 4.25
C VAL A 65 2.17 -0.37 2.78
N ILE A 66 1.03 0.06 2.22
CA ILE A 66 0.91 0.47 0.81
C ILE A 66 1.98 1.51 0.39
N PRO A 67 2.34 2.52 1.21
CA PRO A 67 3.41 3.45 0.86
C PRO A 67 4.79 2.81 0.67
N PHE A 68 4.98 1.57 1.15
CA PHE A 68 6.21 0.79 1.03
C PHE A 68 6.10 -0.37 0.03
N LEU A 69 5.09 -0.40 -0.83
CA LEU A 69 4.98 -1.42 -1.90
C LEU A 69 5.63 -0.96 -3.22
N GLY A 70 6.22 0.24 -3.24
CA GLY A 70 6.84 0.82 -4.43
C GLY A 70 5.84 1.14 -5.55
N VAL A 71 6.35 1.26 -6.77
CA VAL A 71 5.52 1.45 -7.96
C VAL A 71 4.59 0.25 -8.19
N TYR A 72 3.39 0.50 -8.70
CA TYR A 72 2.45 -0.54 -9.05
C TYR A 72 3.04 -1.44 -10.16
N PRO A 73 3.10 -2.77 -9.96
CA PRO A 73 3.70 -3.68 -10.92
C PRO A 73 2.93 -3.74 -12.23
N THR A 74 3.63 -3.61 -13.35
CA THR A 74 3.09 -3.87 -14.70
C THR A 74 4.02 -4.83 -15.45
N ARG A 75 3.60 -5.28 -16.63
CA ARG A 75 4.44 -6.15 -17.47
C ARG A 75 5.70 -5.46 -18.01
N ILE A 76 5.71 -4.12 -18.11
CA ILE A 76 6.69 -3.36 -18.89
C ILE A 76 7.48 -2.34 -18.07
N ASN A 77 6.98 -1.91 -16.90
CA ASN A 77 7.67 -0.93 -16.09
C ASN A 77 8.88 -1.54 -15.37
N ASN A 78 9.91 -0.72 -15.19
CA ASN A 78 11.00 -1.07 -14.30
C ASN A 78 10.51 -0.99 -12.86
N ARG A 79 10.75 -2.05 -12.09
CA ARG A 79 10.25 -2.21 -10.71
C ARG A 79 11.20 -3.07 -9.89
N TRP A 80 11.10 -2.97 -8.57
CA TRP A 80 11.78 -3.92 -7.69
C TRP A 80 11.15 -5.31 -7.83
N LEU A 81 11.99 -6.33 -7.97
CA LEU A 81 11.57 -7.73 -8.07
C LEU A 81 11.78 -8.38 -6.71
N SER A 82 10.69 -8.56 -5.96
CA SER A 82 10.72 -9.17 -4.64
C SER A 82 10.85 -10.69 -4.71
N ILE A 83 11.64 -11.30 -3.82
CA ILE A 83 11.66 -12.78 -3.65
C ILE A 83 10.34 -13.33 -3.10
N LEU A 84 9.44 -12.47 -2.60
CA LEU A 84 8.24 -12.87 -1.91
C LEU A 84 7.30 -13.70 -2.78
N THR A 85 7.13 -13.34 -4.06
CA THR A 85 6.28 -14.08 -5.00
C THR A 85 7.04 -14.41 -6.27
N ARG A 86 6.59 -15.45 -7.00
CA ARG A 86 7.19 -15.83 -8.29
C ARG A 86 7.07 -14.75 -9.35
N TYR A 87 6.08 -13.86 -9.24
CA TYR A 87 5.92 -12.71 -10.12
C TYR A 87 6.75 -11.49 -9.68
N GLY A 88 7.51 -11.59 -8.61
CA GLY A 88 8.33 -10.49 -8.10
C GLY A 88 7.53 -9.39 -7.42
N THR A 89 6.29 -9.63 -7.01
CA THR A 89 5.44 -8.63 -6.33
C THR A 89 5.75 -8.61 -4.82
N PRO A 90 5.78 -7.43 -4.18
CA PRO A 90 6.22 -7.29 -2.79
C PRO A 90 5.11 -7.46 -1.74
N PHE A 91 3.98 -8.10 -2.07
CA PHE A 91 2.88 -8.32 -1.11
C PHE A 91 2.22 -9.70 -1.31
N GLU A 92 1.93 -10.38 -0.21
CA GLU A 92 1.27 -11.69 -0.21
C GLU A 92 0.44 -11.89 1.07
N LEU A 93 -0.82 -12.28 0.93
CA LEU A 93 -1.68 -12.75 2.02
C LEU A 93 -1.48 -14.23 2.28
N SER A 94 -1.65 -14.61 3.54
CA SER A 94 -1.71 -16.00 3.95
C SER A 94 -2.73 -16.20 5.06
N LEU A 95 -3.40 -17.34 5.03
CA LEU A 95 -4.42 -17.71 6.00
C LEU A 95 -3.93 -18.93 6.77
N ASN A 96 -3.88 -18.83 8.10
CA ASN A 96 -3.80 -20.03 8.94
C ASN A 96 -5.20 -20.61 9.06
N CYS A 97 -5.47 -21.68 8.33
CA CYS A 97 -6.79 -22.30 8.25
C CYS A 97 -7.20 -22.98 9.56
N SER A 98 -6.25 -23.42 10.37
CA SER A 98 -6.51 -24.07 11.67
C SER A 98 -6.99 -23.09 12.75
N GLN A 99 -6.65 -21.81 12.61
CA GLN A 99 -6.95 -20.78 13.60
C GLN A 99 -7.77 -19.62 13.03
N SER A 100 -8.13 -19.66 11.74
CA SER A 100 -8.70 -18.54 11.00
C SER A 100 -7.92 -17.23 11.22
N LEU A 101 -6.59 -17.31 11.16
CA LEU A 101 -5.71 -16.17 11.42
C LEU A 101 -5.14 -15.65 10.09
N VAL A 102 -5.54 -14.44 9.71
CA VAL A 102 -5.01 -13.75 8.53
C VAL A 102 -3.63 -13.17 8.85
N ARG A 103 -2.72 -13.31 7.90
CA ARG A 103 -1.37 -12.76 7.95
C ARG A 103 -1.04 -12.18 6.58
N TYR A 104 -0.19 -11.17 6.54
CA TYR A 104 0.42 -10.74 5.27
C TYR A 104 1.91 -10.59 5.44
N THR A 105 2.62 -10.77 4.35
CA THR A 105 4.05 -10.49 4.22
C THR A 105 4.25 -9.43 3.16
N TYR A 106 5.20 -8.54 3.37
CA TYR A 106 5.60 -7.57 2.36
C TYR A 106 7.09 -7.26 2.44
N GLU A 107 7.67 -6.92 1.30
CA GLU A 107 9.03 -6.37 1.23
C GLU A 107 8.95 -4.84 1.18
N PRO A 108 9.45 -4.13 2.21
CA PRO A 108 9.46 -2.67 2.18
C PRO A 108 10.31 -2.13 1.02
N ILE A 109 9.74 -1.24 0.22
CA ILE A 109 10.37 -0.57 -0.92
C ILE A 109 10.08 0.93 -0.79
N ASN A 110 11.11 1.76 -0.86
CA ASN A 110 11.00 3.22 -0.84
C ASN A 110 11.61 3.82 -2.12
N SER A 111 11.70 5.16 -2.20
CA SER A 111 12.23 5.84 -3.38
C SER A 111 13.74 5.63 -3.62
N ALA A 112 14.49 5.12 -2.63
CA ALA A 112 15.92 4.84 -2.76
C ALA A 112 16.18 3.40 -3.25
N THR A 113 15.23 2.49 -3.04
CA THR A 113 15.33 1.08 -3.43
C THR A 113 15.68 0.91 -4.92
N GLY A 114 16.72 0.13 -5.20
CA GLY A 114 17.22 -0.15 -6.54
C GLY A 114 17.96 1.00 -7.21
N THR A 115 18.07 2.16 -6.56
CA THR A 115 18.89 3.29 -7.02
C THR A 115 20.32 3.15 -6.50
N VAL A 116 21.21 4.06 -6.90
CA VAL A 116 22.59 4.13 -6.36
C VAL A 116 22.65 4.33 -4.85
N LYS A 117 21.59 4.81 -4.21
CA LYS A 117 21.51 5.01 -2.75
C LYS A 117 21.16 3.74 -1.97
N ASP A 118 20.46 2.80 -2.60
CA ASP A 118 20.10 1.52 -1.99
C ASP A 118 19.93 0.44 -3.08
N PRO A 119 21.02 0.01 -3.73
CA PRO A 119 20.97 -0.87 -4.91
C PRO A 119 20.42 -2.28 -4.62
N PHE A 120 20.48 -2.70 -3.35
CA PHE A 120 20.09 -4.03 -2.89
C PHE A 120 18.91 -4.02 -1.90
N ASN A 121 18.23 -2.88 -1.73
CA ASN A 121 17.07 -2.73 -0.82
C ASN A 121 17.36 -3.12 0.63
N THR A 122 18.54 -2.77 1.14
CA THR A 122 18.96 -3.11 2.50
C THR A 122 18.45 -2.09 3.53
N HIS A 123 18.04 -0.89 3.11
CA HIS A 123 17.74 0.23 4.02
C HIS A 123 16.25 0.48 4.25
N SER A 124 15.41 0.29 3.23
CA SER A 124 13.97 0.61 3.25
C SER A 124 13.17 0.02 4.42
N ILE A 125 13.61 -1.12 4.97
CA ILE A 125 12.96 -1.77 6.12
C ILE A 125 12.97 -0.90 7.39
N TRP A 126 13.97 -0.04 7.60
CA TRP A 126 14.05 0.82 8.78
C TRP A 126 12.92 1.85 8.78
N ASP A 127 12.67 2.50 7.64
CA ASP A 127 11.58 3.46 7.48
C ASP A 127 10.21 2.79 7.73
N ALA A 128 10.04 1.55 7.29
CA ALA A 128 8.82 0.78 7.51
C ALA A 128 8.63 0.41 9.00
N LEU A 129 9.71 0.04 9.70
CA LEU A 129 9.66 -0.23 11.13
C LEU A 129 9.32 1.01 11.94
N ASP A 130 9.91 2.17 11.61
CA ASP A 130 9.60 3.45 12.26
C ASP A 130 8.12 3.82 12.14
N ARG A 131 7.44 3.42 11.06
CA ARG A 131 6.00 3.61 10.89
C ARG A 131 5.14 2.62 11.68
N LEU A 132 5.59 1.38 11.87
CA LEU A 132 4.82 0.32 12.52
C LEU A 132 4.98 0.32 14.04
N MET A 133 6.16 0.67 14.54
CA MET A 133 6.47 0.66 15.98
C MET A 133 5.50 1.48 16.84
N PRO A 134 5.07 2.70 16.45
CA PRO A 134 4.12 3.48 17.24
C PRO A 134 2.72 2.86 17.33
N LEU A 135 2.37 1.95 16.42
CA LEU A 135 1.01 1.38 16.32
C LEU A 135 0.79 0.18 17.23
N GLN A 136 1.87 -0.47 17.68
CA GLN A 136 1.80 -1.73 18.39
C GLN A 136 2.84 -1.79 19.51
N LYS A 137 2.34 -1.89 20.74
CA LYS A 137 3.20 -2.09 21.92
C LYS A 137 3.86 -3.46 21.87
N GLY A 138 5.09 -3.54 22.39
CA GLY A 138 5.84 -4.79 22.53
C GLY A 138 6.64 -5.19 21.30
N ILE A 139 6.75 -4.33 20.28
CA ILE A 139 7.74 -4.52 19.21
C ILE A 139 9.13 -4.32 19.79
N ASP A 140 9.97 -5.33 19.65
CA ASP A 140 11.37 -5.32 20.04
C ASP A 140 12.24 -5.63 18.83
N LEU A 141 13.36 -4.92 18.69
CA LEU A 141 14.26 -5.00 17.54
C LEU A 141 15.62 -5.62 17.88
N GLU A 142 15.85 -6.14 19.08
CA GLU A 142 17.16 -6.65 19.50
C GLU A 142 17.65 -7.78 18.58
N PHE A 143 16.88 -8.86 18.43
CA PHE A 143 17.22 -9.96 17.53
C PHE A 143 17.30 -9.48 16.07
N PHE A 144 16.39 -8.60 15.65
CA PHE A 144 16.39 -8.08 14.29
C PHE A 144 17.68 -7.31 13.98
N LYS A 145 18.10 -6.38 14.85
CA LYS A 145 19.32 -5.57 14.67
C LYS A 145 20.56 -6.45 14.53
N HIS A 146 20.70 -7.44 15.42
CA HIS A 146 21.79 -8.41 15.37
C HIS A 146 21.80 -9.20 14.05
N LEU A 147 20.67 -9.82 13.69
CA LEU A 147 20.58 -10.66 12.50
C LEU A 147 20.72 -9.85 11.21
N LYS A 148 20.14 -8.64 11.14
CA LYS A 148 20.26 -7.72 10.00
C LYS A 148 21.73 -7.37 9.77
N GLN A 149 22.45 -6.99 10.82
CA GLN A 149 23.87 -6.64 10.74
C GLN A 149 24.73 -7.80 10.21
N ASP A 150 24.48 -9.01 10.69
CA ASP A 150 25.28 -10.17 10.33
C ASP A 150 24.95 -10.75 8.94
N LEU A 151 23.70 -10.62 8.51
CA LEU A 151 23.14 -11.43 7.42
C LEU A 151 22.63 -10.61 6.23
N THR A 152 22.71 -9.29 6.25
CA THR A 152 22.40 -8.45 5.09
C THR A 152 23.61 -7.62 4.69
N VAL A 153 23.63 -7.19 3.43
CA VAL A 153 24.69 -6.32 2.92
C VAL A 153 24.61 -4.93 3.57
N ASP A 154 25.74 -4.39 3.98
CA ASP A 154 25.90 -2.97 4.33
C ASP A 154 26.34 -2.14 3.10
N ASP A 155 26.65 -0.87 3.29
CA ASP A 155 27.08 0.02 2.20
C ASP A 155 28.42 -0.41 1.58
N GLN A 156 29.33 -0.99 2.37
CA GLN A 156 30.64 -1.46 1.89
C GLN A 156 30.48 -2.73 1.07
N ASP A 157 29.71 -3.70 1.58
CA ASP A 157 29.35 -4.89 0.83
C ASP A 157 28.65 -4.51 -0.48
N SER A 158 27.72 -3.54 -0.43
CA SER A 158 26.97 -3.08 -1.60
C SER A 158 27.90 -2.47 -2.67
N ALA A 159 28.84 -1.62 -2.25
CA ALA A 159 29.85 -1.08 -3.16
C ALA A 159 30.70 -2.20 -3.78
N TYR A 160 31.21 -3.13 -2.97
CA TYR A 160 32.00 -4.26 -3.43
C TYR A 160 31.26 -5.13 -4.47
N LEU A 161 29.99 -5.47 -4.20
CA LEU A 161 29.17 -6.28 -5.10
C LEU A 161 28.93 -5.59 -6.46
N LEU A 162 28.74 -4.26 -6.45
CA LEU A 162 28.55 -3.47 -7.65
C LEU A 162 29.85 -3.33 -8.47
N GLU A 163 30.95 -2.96 -7.82
CA GLU A 163 32.26 -2.78 -8.46
C GLU A 163 32.76 -4.05 -9.15
N ASN A 164 32.45 -5.22 -8.57
CA ASN A 164 32.87 -6.52 -9.07
C ASN A 164 31.79 -7.24 -9.90
N ASN A 165 30.62 -6.62 -10.12
CA ASN A 165 29.49 -7.17 -10.90
C ASN A 165 29.10 -8.61 -10.49
N LEU A 166 29.02 -8.89 -9.18
CA LEU A 166 28.89 -10.26 -8.66
C LEU A 166 27.44 -10.79 -8.58
N VAL A 167 26.44 -9.91 -8.67
CA VAL A 167 25.03 -10.30 -8.40
C VAL A 167 24.28 -10.73 -9.67
N GLY A 168 24.60 -10.17 -10.83
CA GLY A 168 23.92 -10.47 -12.09
C GLY A 168 22.40 -10.24 -12.04
N GLY A 169 21.64 -11.16 -12.65
CA GLY A 169 20.18 -11.14 -12.74
C GLY A 169 19.44 -11.76 -11.55
N GLN A 170 20.14 -12.06 -10.44
CA GLN A 170 19.53 -12.67 -9.27
C GLN A 170 18.56 -11.71 -8.56
N ILE A 171 17.54 -12.26 -7.91
CA ILE A 171 16.67 -11.50 -6.99
C ILE A 171 17.50 -10.97 -5.81
N ARG A 172 17.22 -9.73 -5.39
CA ARG A 172 18.11 -8.96 -4.51
C ARG A 172 17.56 -8.72 -3.10
N THR A 173 16.35 -9.18 -2.80
CA THR A 173 15.71 -9.00 -1.49
C THR A 173 16.64 -9.38 -0.34
N GLN A 174 16.87 -8.45 0.59
CA GLN A 174 17.61 -8.71 1.84
C GLN A 174 16.69 -9.17 2.96
N ASN A 175 15.50 -8.59 3.03
CA ASN A 175 14.59 -8.78 4.16
C ASN A 175 13.15 -8.41 3.83
N LYS A 176 12.20 -9.05 4.50
CA LYS A 176 10.76 -8.74 4.42
C LYS A 176 10.11 -8.78 5.79
N LEU A 177 9.00 -8.07 5.95
CA LEU A 177 8.22 -8.03 7.18
C LEU A 177 6.92 -8.83 7.01
N ALA A 178 6.48 -9.49 8.08
CA ALA A 178 5.18 -10.15 8.12
C ALA A 178 4.41 -9.76 9.38
N LEU A 179 3.09 -9.63 9.26
CA LEU A 179 2.21 -9.31 10.37
C LEU A 179 1.22 -10.44 10.59
N ASP A 180 1.20 -10.98 11.80
CA ASP A 180 0.15 -11.88 12.27
C ASP A 180 -0.97 -11.08 12.93
N LEU A 181 -2.16 -11.05 12.32
CA LEU A 181 -3.25 -10.15 12.71
C LEU A 181 -4.11 -10.81 13.79
N LYS A 182 -3.99 -10.39 15.04
CA LYS A 182 -4.72 -10.97 16.18
C LYS A 182 -5.78 -9.99 16.67
N GLY A 183 -6.99 -10.10 16.12
CA GLY A 183 -8.03 -9.08 16.28
C GLY A 183 -7.51 -7.73 15.78
N GLY A 184 -7.68 -6.66 16.57
CA GLY A 184 -7.14 -5.34 16.23
C GLY A 184 -5.63 -5.15 16.48
N ASN A 185 -4.90 -6.16 16.96
CA ASN A 185 -3.45 -6.08 17.22
C ASN A 185 -2.67 -6.91 16.21
N PHE A 186 -1.34 -6.75 16.16
CA PHE A 186 -0.50 -7.59 15.32
C PHE A 186 0.79 -8.02 16.02
N VAL A 187 1.35 -9.15 15.57
CA VAL A 187 2.72 -9.58 15.90
C VAL A 187 3.57 -9.43 14.65
N LEU A 188 4.66 -8.68 14.77
CA LEU A 188 5.57 -8.42 13.66
C LEU A 188 6.66 -9.49 13.61
N LYS A 189 7.03 -9.90 12.39
CA LYS A 189 8.13 -10.80 12.09
C LYS A 189 8.98 -10.25 10.97
N THR A 190 10.24 -10.66 10.93
CA THR A 190 11.15 -10.39 9.82
C THR A 190 11.64 -11.70 9.23
N TYR A 191 11.89 -11.72 7.93
CA TYR A 191 12.63 -12.78 7.25
C TYR A 191 13.86 -12.16 6.62
N ILE A 192 15.03 -12.79 6.72
CA ILE A 192 16.33 -12.27 6.28
C ILE A 192 17.03 -13.26 5.35
N TYR A 193 17.50 -12.79 4.20
CA TYR A 193 18.06 -13.56 3.10
C TYR A 193 19.57 -13.26 2.94
N PRO A 194 20.46 -14.14 3.44
CA PRO A 194 21.90 -13.91 3.45
C PRO A 194 22.64 -14.16 2.13
N ALA A 195 21.92 -14.41 1.03
CA ALA A 195 22.55 -14.79 -0.24
C ALA A 195 23.53 -13.73 -0.77
N LEU A 196 23.17 -12.43 -0.72
CA LEU A 196 24.09 -11.37 -1.17
C LEU A 196 25.24 -11.15 -0.17
N LYS A 197 24.99 -11.33 1.13
CA LYS A 197 26.05 -11.26 2.16
C LYS A 197 27.06 -12.41 2.00
N ALA A 198 26.59 -13.60 1.59
CA ALA A 198 27.44 -14.73 1.22
C ALA A 198 28.34 -14.39 0.03
N LEU A 199 27.79 -13.77 -1.02
CA LEU A 199 28.57 -13.29 -2.17
C LEU A 199 29.60 -12.23 -1.76
N ALA A 200 29.22 -11.26 -0.93
CA ALA A 200 30.11 -10.17 -0.53
C ALA A 200 31.28 -10.64 0.37
N THR A 201 31.04 -11.65 1.22
CA THR A 201 32.01 -12.11 2.23
C THR A 201 32.78 -13.37 1.84
N GLY A 202 32.34 -14.08 0.79
CA GLY A 202 32.86 -15.40 0.42
C GLY A 202 32.50 -16.52 1.39
N LYS A 203 31.66 -16.26 2.40
CA LYS A 203 31.19 -17.28 3.36
C LYS A 203 29.94 -17.98 2.85
N SER A 204 29.77 -19.26 3.20
CA SER A 204 28.54 -19.99 2.87
C SER A 204 27.33 -19.41 3.65
N ILE A 205 26.13 -19.54 3.08
CA ILE A 205 24.88 -19.15 3.75
C ILE A 205 24.72 -19.88 5.10
N LYS A 206 25.02 -21.20 5.13
CA LYS A 206 25.00 -21.99 6.37
C LYS A 206 25.89 -21.34 7.42
N THR A 207 27.16 -21.11 7.10
CA THR A 207 28.14 -20.51 8.03
C THR A 207 27.64 -19.16 8.55
N LEU A 208 27.19 -18.26 7.65
CA LEU A 208 26.68 -16.95 8.07
C LEU A 208 25.52 -17.07 9.08
N MET A 209 24.52 -17.89 8.75
CA MET A 209 23.34 -18.06 9.59
C MET A 209 23.66 -18.70 10.93
N PHE A 210 24.31 -19.87 10.95
CA PHE A 210 24.58 -20.61 12.17
C PHE A 210 25.54 -19.82 13.09
N ASP A 211 26.61 -19.24 12.55
CA ASP A 211 27.52 -18.39 13.34
C ASP A 211 26.79 -17.19 13.97
N SER A 212 25.86 -16.56 13.23
CA SER A 212 25.08 -15.44 13.74
C SER A 212 24.15 -15.85 14.88
N VAL A 213 23.46 -16.98 14.75
CA VAL A 213 22.58 -17.47 15.82
C VAL A 213 23.38 -17.97 17.03
N TYR A 214 24.55 -18.60 16.85
CA TYR A 214 25.45 -18.91 17.98
C TYR A 214 25.91 -17.66 18.73
N ARG A 215 26.10 -16.52 18.05
CA ARG A 215 26.36 -15.24 18.73
C ARG A 215 25.16 -14.78 19.56
N LEU A 216 23.92 -14.94 19.07
CA LEU A 216 22.71 -14.69 19.87
C LEU A 216 22.63 -15.59 21.10
N CYS A 217 23.03 -16.86 20.98
CA CYS A 217 23.02 -17.83 22.09
C CYS A 217 23.88 -17.39 23.28
N ARG A 218 24.91 -16.54 23.08
CA ARG A 218 25.73 -16.01 24.19
C ARG A 218 24.90 -15.19 25.19
N GLN A 219 23.88 -14.49 24.71
CA GLN A 219 22.94 -13.72 25.54
C GLN A 219 21.63 -14.49 25.78
N ASN A 220 21.36 -15.51 24.96
CA ASN A 220 20.15 -16.34 25.01
C ASN A 220 20.50 -17.85 25.00
N PRO A 221 21.14 -18.40 26.05
CA PRO A 221 21.71 -19.76 26.04
C PRO A 221 20.68 -20.87 25.77
N SER A 222 19.41 -20.60 26.07
CA SER A 222 18.29 -21.50 25.80
C SER A 222 18.13 -21.89 24.32
N LEU A 223 18.65 -21.08 23.38
CA LEU A 223 18.56 -21.36 21.94
C LEU A 223 19.67 -22.30 21.44
N GLU A 224 20.69 -22.57 22.24
CA GLU A 224 21.89 -23.29 21.79
C GLU A 224 21.61 -24.77 21.51
N ALA A 225 20.87 -25.45 22.39
CA ALA A 225 20.56 -26.87 22.23
C ALA A 225 19.79 -27.17 20.92
N PRO A 226 18.66 -26.50 20.62
CA PRO A 226 17.94 -26.75 19.37
C PRO A 226 18.73 -26.29 18.13
N LEU A 227 19.57 -25.25 18.24
CA LEU A 227 20.44 -24.82 17.14
C LEU A 227 21.48 -25.89 16.81
N ARG A 228 22.14 -26.44 17.82
CA ARG A 228 23.15 -27.50 17.66
C ARG A 228 22.55 -28.76 17.05
N ALA A 229 21.39 -29.20 17.55
CA ALA A 229 20.68 -30.35 17.00
C ALA A 229 20.32 -30.15 15.52
N LEU A 230 19.93 -28.93 15.13
CA LEU A 230 19.68 -28.59 13.74
C LEU A 230 20.96 -28.60 12.89
N GLU A 231 22.05 -28.05 13.41
CA GLU A 231 23.34 -28.03 12.70
C GLU A 231 23.85 -29.45 12.43
N GLU A 232 23.81 -30.32 13.44
CA GLU A 232 24.18 -31.74 13.32
C GLU A 232 23.32 -32.48 12.28
N TYR A 233 22.02 -32.16 12.21
CA TYR A 233 21.14 -32.70 11.18
C TYR A 233 21.57 -32.23 9.78
N VAL A 234 21.77 -30.92 9.59
CA VAL A 234 22.23 -30.34 8.32
C VAL A 234 23.56 -30.94 7.89
N ASP A 235 24.52 -31.08 8.80
CA ASP A 235 25.83 -31.66 8.51
C ASP A 235 25.77 -33.14 8.16
N SER A 236 24.85 -33.89 8.78
CA SER A 236 24.69 -35.31 8.48
C SER A 236 24.21 -35.60 7.05
N LYS A 237 23.72 -34.58 6.32
CA LYS A 237 23.35 -34.70 4.90
C LYS A 237 24.54 -34.68 3.94
N GLY A 238 25.69 -34.19 4.40
CA GLY A 238 26.91 -34.10 3.60
C GLY A 238 26.89 -33.01 2.52
N PRO A 239 28.02 -32.82 1.81
CA PRO A 239 28.23 -31.69 0.88
C PRO A 239 27.41 -31.78 -0.42
N ASN A 240 26.95 -32.97 -0.79
CA ASN A 240 26.15 -33.21 -2.00
C ASN A 240 24.64 -33.27 -1.70
N SER A 241 24.23 -32.74 -0.53
CA SER A 241 22.83 -32.72 -0.15
C SER A 241 21.99 -31.91 -1.14
N THR A 242 20.78 -32.40 -1.41
CA THR A 242 19.73 -31.68 -2.11
C THR A 242 19.03 -30.66 -1.18
N ALA A 243 19.30 -30.73 0.13
CA ALA A 243 18.82 -29.82 1.15
C ALA A 243 19.86 -28.74 1.49
N SER A 244 19.48 -27.47 1.53
CA SER A 244 20.39 -26.38 1.91
C SER A 244 19.71 -25.25 2.70
N PRO A 245 20.36 -24.70 3.74
CA PRO A 245 19.88 -23.50 4.43
C PRO A 245 19.80 -22.30 3.47
N ARG A 246 18.70 -21.54 3.53
CA ARG A 246 18.45 -20.42 2.60
C ARG A 246 18.17 -19.08 3.26
N LEU A 247 17.43 -19.07 4.36
CA LEU A 247 17.04 -17.85 5.07
C LEU A 247 16.69 -18.16 6.52
N LEU A 248 16.51 -17.13 7.33
CA LEU A 248 15.88 -17.25 8.65
C LEU A 248 14.80 -16.20 8.88
N SER A 249 13.97 -16.43 9.89
CA SER A 249 13.03 -15.43 10.40
C SER A 249 13.06 -15.36 11.93
N CYS A 250 12.61 -14.24 12.48
CA CYS A 250 12.34 -14.11 13.91
C CYS A 250 11.13 -13.22 14.18
N ASP A 251 10.52 -13.39 15.35
CA ASP A 251 9.49 -12.49 15.87
C ASP A 251 10.16 -11.21 16.40
N LEU A 252 9.61 -10.03 16.09
CA LEU A 252 10.08 -8.73 16.61
C LEU A 252 9.39 -8.43 17.93
N ILE A 253 9.70 -9.24 18.94
CA ILE A 253 9.18 -9.17 20.31
C ILE A 253 10.33 -9.44 21.29
N ASP A 254 10.05 -9.29 22.58
CA ASP A 254 10.95 -9.61 23.68
C ASP A 254 11.83 -10.84 23.38
N PRO A 255 13.17 -10.71 23.44
CA PRO A 255 14.13 -11.79 23.14
C PRO A 255 13.85 -13.12 23.82
N SER A 256 13.31 -13.12 25.05
CA SER A 256 12.99 -14.36 25.79
C SER A 256 11.81 -15.14 25.21
N LYS A 257 11.06 -14.53 24.28
CA LYS A 257 9.88 -15.08 23.63
C LYS A 257 10.03 -15.18 22.11
N SER A 258 11.02 -14.49 21.53
CA SER A 258 11.23 -14.46 20.09
C SER A 258 11.68 -15.81 19.57
N ARG A 259 11.03 -16.31 18.52
CA ARG A 259 11.40 -17.61 17.93
C ARG A 259 12.20 -17.40 16.66
N VAL A 260 13.45 -17.84 16.68
CA VAL A 260 14.26 -17.93 15.45
C VAL A 260 13.81 -19.17 14.67
N LYS A 261 13.58 -19.01 13.37
CA LYS A 261 13.27 -20.11 12.45
C LYS A 261 14.31 -20.16 11.34
N ILE A 262 14.96 -21.30 11.16
CA ILE A 262 15.92 -21.53 10.07
C ILE A 262 15.22 -22.32 8.96
N TYR A 263 15.31 -21.83 7.71
CA TYR A 263 14.65 -22.43 6.56
C TYR A 263 15.66 -23.18 5.69
N ILE A 264 15.29 -24.41 5.34
CA ILE A 264 16.02 -25.33 4.49
C ILE A 264 15.18 -25.58 3.24
N LEU A 265 15.75 -25.32 2.06
CA LEU A 265 15.18 -25.69 0.77
C LEU A 265 15.60 -27.11 0.44
N GLU A 266 14.71 -27.89 -0.17
CA GLU A 266 14.96 -29.28 -0.59
C GLU A 266 14.62 -29.46 -2.08
N LEU A 267 15.63 -29.74 -2.90
CA LEU A 267 15.50 -29.91 -4.35
C LEU A 267 14.87 -31.25 -4.73
N ASN A 268 14.96 -32.28 -3.88
CA ASN A 268 14.35 -33.57 -4.11
C ASN A 268 12.90 -33.58 -3.60
N VAL A 269 11.95 -33.36 -4.50
CA VAL A 269 10.52 -33.36 -4.16
C VAL A 269 10.04 -34.81 -4.09
N THR A 270 10.14 -35.46 -2.95
CA THR A 270 9.51 -36.77 -2.70
C THR A 270 8.92 -36.83 -1.30
N LEU A 271 8.04 -37.82 -1.06
CA LEU A 271 7.50 -38.03 0.27
C LEU A 271 8.65 -38.36 1.24
N GLU A 272 9.58 -39.23 0.85
CA GLU A 272 10.70 -39.65 1.68
C GLU A 272 11.57 -38.47 2.11
N ALA A 273 11.85 -37.52 1.20
CA ALA A 273 12.58 -36.30 1.53
C ALA A 273 11.80 -35.42 2.51
N MET A 274 10.48 -35.33 2.34
CA MET A 274 9.62 -34.58 3.27
C MET A 274 9.51 -35.23 4.65
N GLU A 275 9.43 -36.57 4.73
CA GLU A 275 9.46 -37.32 6.00
C GLU A 275 10.80 -37.19 6.72
N ASP A 276 11.89 -37.18 5.96
CA ASP A 276 13.23 -36.99 6.48
C ASP A 276 13.42 -35.58 7.05
N LEU A 277 12.94 -34.53 6.37
CA LEU A 277 12.88 -33.17 6.92
C LEU A 277 11.99 -33.10 8.17
N TRP A 278 10.82 -33.74 8.15
CA TRP A 278 9.90 -33.76 9.29
C TRP A 278 10.51 -34.42 10.53
N THR A 279 11.19 -35.55 10.35
CA THR A 279 11.76 -36.34 11.45
C THR A 279 13.21 -35.96 11.77
N MET A 280 13.80 -34.99 11.04
CA MET A 280 15.23 -34.67 11.10
C MET A 280 16.12 -35.92 10.96
N GLY A 281 15.82 -36.76 9.97
CA GLY A 281 16.48 -38.04 9.74
C GLY A 281 16.29 -39.01 10.91
N GLY A 282 15.08 -39.08 11.46
CA GLY A 282 14.71 -39.97 12.57
C GLY A 282 15.08 -39.48 13.98
N ARG A 283 15.68 -38.28 14.13
CA ARG A 283 15.99 -37.69 15.45
C ARG A 283 14.73 -37.27 16.21
N LEU A 284 13.68 -36.88 15.50
CA LEU A 284 12.34 -36.64 16.05
C LEU A 284 11.48 -37.88 15.79
N ASN A 285 11.13 -38.59 16.86
CA ASN A 285 10.39 -39.85 16.79
C ASN A 285 9.37 -40.04 17.93
N ASP A 286 9.07 -38.98 18.68
CA ASP A 286 8.07 -39.03 19.74
C ASP A 286 6.65 -39.19 19.18
N ALA A 287 5.71 -39.57 20.04
CA ALA A 287 4.33 -39.84 19.65
C ALA A 287 3.63 -38.64 18.98
N SER A 288 3.94 -37.40 19.38
CA SER A 288 3.38 -36.20 18.76
C SER A 288 3.96 -36.00 17.35
N THR A 289 5.27 -36.20 17.17
CA THR A 289 5.91 -36.14 15.85
C THR A 289 5.32 -37.17 14.89
N LEU A 290 5.14 -38.42 15.34
CA LEU A 290 4.60 -39.49 14.51
C LEU A 290 3.12 -39.27 14.16
N ALA A 291 2.32 -38.75 15.09
CA ALA A 291 0.93 -38.38 14.81
C ALA A 291 0.83 -37.26 13.75
N GLY A 292 1.73 -36.28 13.81
CA GLY A 292 1.83 -35.25 12.78
C GLY A 292 2.32 -35.79 11.44
N LEU A 293 3.24 -36.76 11.44
CA LEU A 293 3.75 -37.42 10.24
C LEU A 293 2.64 -38.16 9.47
N GLU A 294 1.72 -38.83 10.16
CA GLU A 294 0.55 -39.46 9.52
C GLU A 294 -0.33 -38.44 8.79
N MET A 295 -0.55 -37.27 9.39
CA MET A 295 -1.31 -36.20 8.74
C MET A 295 -0.55 -35.55 7.58
N LEU A 296 0.79 -35.52 7.65
CA LEU A 296 1.64 -35.06 6.56
C LEU A 296 1.54 -36.01 5.35
N ARG A 297 1.57 -37.33 5.57
CA ARG A 297 1.35 -38.36 4.54
C ARG A 297 -0.02 -38.19 3.88
N GLU A 298 -1.06 -37.99 4.69
CA GLU A 298 -2.40 -37.71 4.20
C GLU A 298 -2.44 -36.46 3.31
N LEU A 299 -1.79 -35.35 3.72
CA LEU A 299 -1.71 -34.13 2.92
C LEU A 299 -0.95 -34.37 1.61
N TRP A 300 0.13 -35.13 1.63
CA TRP A 300 0.89 -35.49 0.43
C TRP A 300 -0.01 -36.21 -0.59
N ASP A 301 -0.79 -37.19 -0.15
CA ASP A 301 -1.71 -37.96 -1.00
C ASP A 301 -2.87 -37.11 -1.56
N LEU A 302 -3.32 -36.10 -0.80
CA LEU A 302 -4.39 -35.19 -1.21
C LEU A 302 -3.89 -34.10 -2.18
N ILE A 303 -2.71 -33.52 -1.92
CA ILE A 303 -2.11 -32.44 -2.71
C ILE A 303 -1.54 -32.97 -4.03
N LYS A 304 -0.95 -34.19 -4.00
CA LYS A 304 -0.33 -34.87 -5.15
C LYS A 304 0.72 -33.99 -5.83
N LEU A 305 1.73 -33.58 -5.06
CA LEU A 305 2.91 -32.94 -5.63
C LEU A 305 3.58 -33.93 -6.60
N PRO A 306 3.92 -33.52 -7.83
CA PRO A 306 4.68 -34.37 -8.72
C PRO A 306 6.05 -34.67 -8.10
N PRO A 307 6.47 -35.92 -7.97
CA PRO A 307 7.78 -36.24 -7.41
C PRO A 307 8.92 -35.91 -8.38
N GLY A 308 10.13 -35.75 -7.85
CA GLY A 308 11.37 -35.68 -8.62
C GLY A 308 12.28 -34.51 -8.25
N MET A 309 13.49 -34.54 -8.82
CA MET A 309 14.46 -33.47 -8.65
C MET A 309 13.98 -32.18 -9.31
N ARG A 310 14.24 -31.07 -8.64
CA ARG A 310 13.98 -29.72 -9.13
C ARG A 310 15.28 -28.95 -9.26
N GLU A 311 15.35 -28.12 -10.28
CA GLU A 311 16.36 -27.08 -10.38
C GLU A 311 15.88 -25.82 -9.64
N TYR A 312 16.79 -24.90 -9.40
CA TYR A 312 16.39 -23.56 -8.99
C TYR A 312 15.64 -22.91 -10.16
N PRO A 313 14.44 -22.35 -9.96
CA PRO A 313 13.70 -21.74 -11.04
C PRO A 313 14.40 -20.46 -11.54
N GLU A 314 14.00 -20.00 -12.72
CA GLU A 314 14.33 -18.65 -13.19
C GLU A 314 13.98 -17.60 -12.11
N PRO A 315 14.69 -16.46 -12.04
CA PRO A 315 14.55 -15.53 -10.92
C PRO A 315 13.11 -15.07 -10.65
N PHE A 316 12.32 -14.84 -11.70
CA PHE A 316 10.91 -14.47 -11.61
C PHE A 316 10.16 -14.77 -12.91
N LEU A 317 8.83 -14.79 -12.85
CA LEU A 317 7.92 -14.82 -13.99
C LEU A 317 7.40 -13.42 -14.31
N GLN A 318 7.29 -13.09 -15.59
CA GLN A 318 6.61 -11.86 -16.01
C GLN A 318 5.13 -11.92 -15.62
N LEU A 319 4.55 -10.77 -15.26
CA LEU A 319 3.15 -10.70 -14.85
C LEU A 319 2.21 -11.20 -15.96
N GLY A 320 1.26 -12.04 -15.56
CA GLY A 320 0.27 -12.66 -16.45
C GLY A 320 0.80 -13.81 -17.30
N THR A 321 2.05 -14.25 -17.09
CA THR A 321 2.52 -15.55 -17.56
C THR A 321 1.88 -16.65 -16.71
N ILE A 322 1.29 -17.64 -17.38
CA ILE A 322 0.83 -18.87 -16.73
C ILE A 322 2.06 -19.72 -16.39
N PRO A 323 2.25 -20.13 -15.12
CA PRO A 323 3.41 -20.93 -14.75
C PRO A 323 3.43 -22.28 -15.45
N ASP A 324 4.62 -22.66 -15.90
CA ASP A 324 4.97 -24.00 -16.39
C ASP A 324 6.27 -24.42 -15.68
N GLU A 325 6.27 -24.31 -14.36
CA GLU A 325 7.40 -24.65 -13.49
C GLU A 325 6.92 -25.48 -12.30
N GLN A 326 7.82 -26.29 -11.75
CA GLN A 326 7.63 -26.98 -10.49
C GLN A 326 8.77 -26.57 -9.56
N LEU A 327 8.43 -26.28 -8.31
CA LEU A 327 9.36 -25.68 -7.36
C LEU A 327 9.90 -26.71 -6.35
N PRO A 328 11.11 -26.49 -5.80
CA PRO A 328 11.63 -27.28 -4.68
C PRO A 328 10.72 -27.23 -3.45
N LEU A 329 10.86 -28.20 -2.54
CA LEU A 329 10.24 -28.16 -1.21
C LEU A 329 10.96 -27.17 -0.29
N MET A 330 10.34 -26.88 0.86
CA MET A 330 11.00 -26.16 1.95
C MET A 330 10.55 -26.70 3.31
N ALA A 331 11.40 -26.60 4.31
CA ALA A 331 11.06 -26.78 5.71
C ALA A 331 11.67 -25.65 6.54
N ASN A 332 11.02 -25.26 7.63
CA ASN A 332 11.64 -24.44 8.66
C ASN A 332 11.69 -25.17 10.00
N TYR A 333 12.64 -24.79 10.82
CA TYR A 333 12.90 -25.36 12.13
C TYR A 333 12.88 -24.24 13.16
N THR A 334 11.91 -24.29 14.07
CA THR A 334 11.71 -23.27 15.10
C THR A 334 12.57 -23.60 16.31
N LEU A 335 13.44 -22.68 16.69
CA LEU A 335 14.26 -22.78 17.89
C LEU A 335 13.43 -22.25 19.08
N HIS A 336 12.87 -23.17 19.86
CA HIS A 336 12.11 -22.86 21.05
C HIS A 336 13.04 -22.71 22.26
N HIS A 337 12.83 -21.68 23.09
CA HIS A 337 13.62 -21.47 24.31
C HIS A 337 13.45 -22.59 25.35
N ASP A 338 12.34 -23.32 25.29
CA ASP A 338 11.96 -24.36 26.24
C ASP A 338 12.08 -25.78 25.68
N GLN A 339 12.70 -25.96 24.50
CA GLN A 339 12.85 -27.28 23.86
C GLN A 339 14.28 -27.50 23.35
N ALA A 340 14.83 -28.69 23.63
CA ALA A 340 16.17 -29.07 23.17
C ALA A 340 16.21 -29.44 21.67
N MET A 341 15.08 -29.85 21.10
CA MET A 341 14.95 -30.17 19.68
C MET A 341 14.13 -29.09 18.97
N PRO A 342 14.50 -28.69 17.75
CA PRO A 342 13.73 -27.67 17.03
C PRO A 342 12.42 -28.24 16.47
N GLU A 343 11.38 -27.41 16.39
CA GLU A 343 10.05 -27.81 15.88
C GLU A 343 9.98 -27.62 14.36
N PRO A 344 9.73 -28.70 13.57
CA PRO A 344 9.66 -28.62 12.11
C PRO A 344 8.31 -28.06 11.61
N GLN A 345 8.37 -27.36 10.49
CA GLN A 345 7.22 -26.96 9.69
C GLN A 345 7.58 -27.14 8.21
N VAL A 346 6.86 -28.01 7.50
CA VAL A 346 7.12 -28.31 6.08
C VAL A 346 6.24 -27.46 5.18
N TYR A 347 6.68 -27.29 3.94
CA TYR A 347 6.01 -26.52 2.90
C TYR A 347 5.84 -27.37 1.64
N PHE A 348 4.59 -27.58 1.26
CA PHE A 348 4.18 -28.09 -0.03
C PHE A 348 4.15 -26.92 -1.00
N THR A 349 5.06 -26.90 -1.97
CA THR A 349 5.15 -25.83 -2.97
C THR A 349 4.24 -26.13 -4.15
N THR A 350 3.03 -25.58 -4.10
CA THR A 350 1.92 -25.90 -5.03
C THR A 350 1.85 -24.99 -6.25
N PHE A 351 2.65 -23.94 -6.31
CA PHE A 351 2.69 -23.02 -7.45
C PHE A 351 2.95 -23.79 -8.76
N GLY A 352 2.16 -23.52 -9.80
CA GLY A 352 2.17 -24.24 -11.07
C GLY A 352 1.19 -25.41 -11.14
N LEU A 353 0.61 -25.85 -10.02
CA LEU A 353 -0.41 -26.91 -9.98
C LEU A 353 -1.82 -26.33 -10.00
N ASN A 354 -2.77 -27.07 -10.58
CA ASN A 354 -4.17 -26.66 -10.69
C ASN A 354 -4.80 -26.32 -9.32
N ASP A 355 -5.23 -25.07 -9.15
CA ASP A 355 -5.73 -24.54 -7.88
C ASP A 355 -7.03 -25.19 -7.42
N GLY A 356 -7.91 -25.57 -8.37
CA GLY A 356 -9.15 -26.30 -8.07
C GLY A 356 -8.88 -27.65 -7.40
N ARG A 357 -7.96 -28.43 -7.97
CA ARG A 357 -7.51 -29.71 -7.40
C ARG A 357 -6.87 -29.55 -6.02
N ILE A 358 -6.05 -28.51 -5.84
CA ILE A 358 -5.46 -28.20 -4.54
C ILE A 358 -6.54 -27.86 -3.51
N ALA A 359 -7.54 -27.05 -3.90
CA ALA A 359 -8.66 -26.71 -3.05
C ALA A 359 -9.52 -27.94 -2.68
N ASP A 360 -9.71 -28.90 -3.58
CA ASP A 360 -10.38 -30.18 -3.29
C ASP A 360 -9.66 -30.98 -2.20
N GLY A 361 -8.33 -31.13 -2.33
CA GLY A 361 -7.50 -31.82 -1.34
C GLY A 361 -7.54 -31.14 0.02
N LEU A 362 -7.44 -29.80 0.05
CA LEU A 362 -7.53 -29.01 1.28
C LEU A 362 -8.90 -29.13 1.95
N VAL A 363 -10.00 -29.01 1.20
CA VAL A 363 -11.36 -29.18 1.76
C VAL A 363 -11.54 -30.57 2.35
N THR A 364 -11.09 -31.61 1.66
CA THR A 364 -11.13 -32.99 2.18
C THR A 364 -10.36 -33.10 3.50
N PHE A 365 -9.17 -32.49 3.59
CA PHE A 365 -8.40 -32.46 4.83
C PHE A 365 -9.15 -31.70 5.95
N PHE A 366 -9.75 -30.55 5.63
CA PHE A 366 -10.51 -29.74 6.60
C PHE A 366 -11.70 -30.51 7.18
N GLU A 367 -12.47 -31.20 6.34
CA GLU A 367 -13.60 -32.05 6.77
C GLU A 367 -13.13 -33.15 7.72
N ARG A 368 -12.03 -33.83 7.40
CA ARG A 368 -11.45 -34.89 8.24
C ARG A 368 -10.87 -34.38 9.56
N ARG A 369 -10.62 -33.07 9.68
CA ARG A 369 -10.23 -32.39 10.92
C ARG A 369 -11.39 -31.71 11.64
N GLY A 370 -12.61 -31.80 11.12
CA GLY A 370 -13.80 -31.16 11.67
C GLY A 370 -13.79 -29.63 11.54
N TRP A 371 -13.00 -29.07 10.63
CA TRP A 371 -12.93 -27.63 10.36
C TRP A 371 -14.06 -27.22 9.41
N ASN A 372 -15.30 -27.51 9.81
CA ASN A 372 -16.50 -27.48 8.96
C ASN A 372 -16.72 -26.12 8.28
N HIS A 373 -16.55 -25.01 9.01
CA HIS A 373 -16.65 -23.66 8.45
C HIS A 373 -15.65 -23.44 7.31
N MET A 374 -14.37 -23.79 7.54
CA MET A 374 -13.33 -23.66 6.52
C MET A 374 -13.62 -24.56 5.31
N ALA A 375 -14.01 -25.81 5.53
CA ALA A 375 -14.37 -26.74 4.46
C ALA A 375 -15.49 -26.18 3.57
N GLN A 376 -16.51 -25.56 4.16
CA GLN A 376 -17.66 -25.00 3.46
C GLN A 376 -17.32 -23.72 2.70
N THR A 377 -16.50 -22.83 3.25
CA THR A 377 -16.26 -21.50 2.67
C THR A 377 -15.02 -21.41 1.79
N TYR A 378 -14.08 -22.35 1.86
CA TYR A 378 -12.76 -22.19 1.25
C TYR A 378 -12.80 -21.96 -0.26
N LYS A 379 -13.49 -22.85 -0.99
CA LYS A 379 -13.61 -22.75 -2.45
C LYS A 379 -14.35 -21.49 -2.89
N ASP A 380 -15.44 -21.15 -2.22
CA ASP A 380 -16.21 -19.94 -2.53
C ASP A 380 -15.38 -18.67 -2.27
N SER A 381 -14.51 -18.69 -1.26
CA SER A 381 -13.58 -17.59 -1.00
C SER A 381 -12.55 -17.43 -2.13
N LEU A 382 -11.96 -18.52 -2.61
CA LEU A 382 -11.01 -18.47 -3.74
C LEU A 382 -11.68 -17.92 -5.00
N ARG A 383 -12.91 -18.38 -5.31
CA ARG A 383 -13.69 -17.83 -6.42
C ARG A 383 -13.99 -16.35 -6.21
N ALA A 384 -14.35 -15.95 -4.99
CA ALA A 384 -14.61 -14.55 -4.66
C ALA A 384 -13.39 -13.64 -4.84
N TYR A 385 -12.17 -14.15 -4.60
CA TYR A 385 -10.94 -13.37 -4.77
C TYR A 385 -10.62 -13.09 -6.24
N TYR A 386 -10.95 -14.04 -7.13
CA TYR A 386 -10.70 -13.96 -8.57
C TYR A 386 -11.97 -14.30 -9.38
N PRO A 387 -13.04 -13.50 -9.25
CA PRO A 387 -14.38 -13.85 -9.73
C PRO A 387 -14.50 -13.92 -11.25
N HIS A 388 -13.55 -13.30 -11.96
CA HIS A 388 -13.52 -13.23 -13.43
C HIS A 388 -12.50 -14.20 -14.04
N ALA A 389 -11.79 -14.96 -13.22
CA ALA A 389 -10.84 -15.97 -13.70
C ALA A 389 -11.55 -17.30 -13.97
N ASP A 390 -11.04 -18.02 -14.98
CA ASP A 390 -11.45 -19.39 -15.25
C ASP A 390 -10.89 -20.33 -14.17
N GLN A 391 -11.78 -20.71 -13.24
CA GLN A 391 -11.44 -21.50 -12.06
C GLN A 391 -10.93 -22.90 -12.42
N GLU A 392 -11.23 -23.41 -13.61
CA GLU A 392 -10.78 -24.74 -14.04
C GLU A 392 -9.31 -24.74 -14.46
N THR A 393 -8.76 -23.59 -14.88
CA THR A 393 -7.41 -23.49 -15.45
C THR A 393 -6.39 -22.77 -14.58
N LEU A 394 -6.82 -22.09 -13.50
CA LEU A 394 -5.92 -21.44 -12.54
C LEU A 394 -4.90 -22.42 -11.95
N ASN A 395 -3.62 -22.03 -11.94
CA ASN A 395 -2.53 -22.82 -11.39
C ASN A 395 -1.45 -21.98 -10.67
N TYR A 396 -1.83 -20.81 -10.15
CA TYR A 396 -0.90 -19.85 -9.55
C TYR A 396 -1.42 -19.20 -8.27
N LEU A 397 -2.66 -19.49 -7.84
CA LEU A 397 -3.20 -18.90 -6.62
C LEU A 397 -2.51 -19.44 -5.38
N HIS A 398 -2.38 -20.76 -5.24
CA HIS A 398 -1.68 -21.37 -4.11
C HIS A 398 -0.18 -21.40 -4.36
N ALA A 399 0.55 -20.41 -3.84
CA ALA A 399 2.01 -20.40 -3.92
C ALA A 399 2.59 -21.58 -3.13
N TYR A 400 2.17 -21.72 -1.88
CA TYR A 400 2.59 -22.79 -0.99
C TYR A 400 1.57 -23.07 0.12
N ILE A 401 1.63 -24.29 0.66
CA ILE A 401 0.87 -24.74 1.82
C ILE A 401 1.87 -25.17 2.88
N SER A 402 1.82 -24.60 4.08
CA SER A 402 2.68 -25.02 5.18
C SER A 402 1.93 -25.86 6.20
N PHE A 403 2.58 -26.88 6.75
CA PHE A 403 2.04 -27.75 7.78
C PHE A 403 3.00 -27.90 8.96
N SER A 404 2.48 -27.78 10.17
CA SER A 404 3.15 -28.19 11.40
C SER A 404 2.18 -28.86 12.37
N TYR A 405 2.71 -29.57 13.36
CA TYR A 405 1.92 -30.29 14.34
C TYR A 405 2.53 -30.08 15.72
N ARG A 406 1.77 -29.47 16.63
CA ARG A 406 2.28 -29.12 17.96
C ARG A 406 1.18 -29.11 18.99
N LYS A 407 1.52 -29.49 20.22
CA LYS A 407 0.57 -29.59 21.34
C LYS A 407 -0.67 -30.41 20.96
N GLY A 408 -0.46 -31.50 20.22
CA GLY A 408 -1.53 -32.40 19.75
C GLY A 408 -2.48 -31.80 18.69
N LYS A 409 -2.10 -30.70 18.02
CA LYS A 409 -2.97 -30.01 17.06
C LYS A 409 -2.26 -29.77 15.72
N PRO A 410 -2.92 -30.03 14.57
CA PRO A 410 -2.41 -29.64 13.26
C PRO A 410 -2.57 -28.14 13.03
N TYR A 411 -1.55 -27.54 12.42
CA TYR A 411 -1.53 -26.16 11.97
C TYR A 411 -1.25 -26.15 10.47
N LEU A 412 -2.24 -25.74 9.69
CA LEU A 412 -2.15 -25.62 8.24
C LEU A 412 -2.32 -24.16 7.85
N SER A 413 -1.46 -23.70 6.94
CA SER A 413 -1.57 -22.37 6.37
C SER A 413 -1.41 -22.39 4.87
N VAL A 414 -2.21 -21.58 4.19
CA VAL A 414 -2.11 -21.34 2.74
C VAL A 414 -1.55 -19.95 2.48
N TYR A 415 -0.76 -19.80 1.43
CA TYR A 415 -0.15 -18.55 1.01
C TYR A 415 -0.57 -18.32 -0.42
N LEU A 416 -1.21 -17.18 -0.65
CA LEU A 416 -2.04 -16.96 -1.82
C LEU A 416 -1.55 -15.78 -2.63
N GLN A 417 -1.55 -15.92 -3.96
CA GLN A 417 -1.44 -14.80 -4.88
C GLN A 417 -2.38 -13.69 -4.44
N THR A 418 -1.83 -12.48 -4.28
CA THR A 418 -2.57 -11.32 -3.77
C THR A 418 -2.28 -10.10 -4.63
N PHE A 419 -2.84 -10.12 -5.82
CA PHE A 419 -2.66 -9.08 -6.82
C PHE A 419 -3.82 -9.16 -7.81
N GLU A 420 -4.35 -8.01 -8.21
CA GLU A 420 -5.40 -7.87 -9.21
C GLU A 420 -6.67 -8.66 -8.85
N THR A 421 -7.12 -8.48 -7.61
CA THR A 421 -8.24 -9.21 -7.02
C THR A 421 -9.58 -8.52 -7.28
N GLY A 422 -10.68 -9.27 -7.16
CA GLY A 422 -12.03 -8.74 -7.31
C GLY A 422 -12.32 -8.26 -8.74
N ASP A 423 -12.81 -7.03 -8.88
CA ASP A 423 -13.24 -6.42 -10.15
C ASP A 423 -12.10 -5.75 -10.94
N TRP A 424 -10.86 -5.99 -10.51
CA TRP A 424 -9.70 -5.54 -11.25
C TRP A 424 -9.50 -6.39 -12.52
N PRO A 425 -9.23 -5.83 -13.73
CA PRO A 425 -9.19 -4.43 -14.17
C PRO A 425 -10.44 -4.03 -14.98
N ILE A 426 -11.62 -4.59 -14.67
CA ILE A 426 -12.86 -4.39 -15.46
C ILE A 426 -13.27 -2.91 -15.50
N TYR A 427 -12.83 -2.11 -14.53
CA TYR A 427 -13.01 -0.66 -14.52
C TYR A 427 -12.43 0.11 -15.73
N GLN A 428 -11.44 -0.43 -16.46
CA GLN A 428 -10.92 0.24 -17.67
C GLN A 428 -11.64 -0.17 -18.95
N VAL A 429 -12.18 -1.40 -19.04
CA VAL A 429 -12.77 -1.91 -20.28
C VAL A 429 -14.22 -1.42 -20.47
N GLN A 430 -14.99 -1.25 -19.40
CA GLN A 430 -16.35 -0.69 -19.49
C GLN A 430 -16.40 0.81 -19.81
N MET A 431 -15.34 1.56 -19.52
CA MET A 431 -15.22 2.97 -19.93
C MET A 431 -14.79 3.11 -21.41
N ALA A 432 -14.08 2.13 -21.96
CA ALA A 432 -13.67 2.13 -23.36
C ALA A 432 -14.79 1.70 -24.32
N SER A 433 -15.76 0.89 -23.86
CA SER A 433 -16.87 0.38 -24.67
C SER A 433 -18.08 1.31 -24.78
N LEU A 434 -18.05 2.48 -24.14
CA LEU A 434 -19.10 3.52 -24.24
C LEU A 434 -18.78 4.62 -25.28
N LEU A 435 -17.71 4.46 -26.06
CA LEU A 435 -17.44 5.33 -27.21
C LEU A 435 -18.18 4.81 -28.47
N PRO A 436 -18.87 5.68 -29.23
CA PRO A 436 -19.62 5.25 -30.41
C PRO A 436 -18.68 4.71 -31.51
N PRO A 437 -19.09 3.69 -32.28
CA PRO A 437 -18.25 3.08 -33.30
C PRO A 437 -18.17 4.00 -34.51
N GLY A 438 -17.01 4.61 -34.73
CA GLY A 438 -16.79 5.37 -35.95
C GLY A 438 -15.47 6.10 -35.94
N TYR A 439 -14.38 5.37 -36.22
CA TYR A 439 -13.25 5.84 -37.03
C TYR A 439 -12.33 4.65 -37.31
N ALA A 440 -12.78 3.77 -38.21
CA ALA A 440 -11.92 2.81 -38.88
C ALA A 440 -11.49 3.39 -40.23
N GLN A 441 -10.18 3.59 -40.42
CA GLN A 441 -9.37 3.61 -41.67
C GLN A 441 -8.18 4.59 -41.48
N ARG A 442 -6.92 4.24 -41.74
CA ARG A 442 -6.33 3.54 -42.90
C ARG A 442 -5.06 2.77 -42.51
N ARG A 443 -4.95 1.53 -43.01
CA ARG A 443 -3.68 0.83 -43.21
C ARG A 443 -2.92 1.48 -44.37
N SER A 444 -1.61 1.68 -44.22
CA SER A 444 -0.68 1.68 -45.36
C SER A 444 0.39 0.61 -45.13
N ARG A 445 0.32 -0.43 -45.97
CA ARG A 445 1.41 -1.37 -46.26
C ARG A 445 2.50 -0.63 -47.02
N THR A 446 3.74 -0.71 -46.56
CA THR A 446 4.93 -0.97 -47.40
C THR A 446 6.00 -1.59 -46.50
N GLY A 447 6.51 -2.74 -46.90
CA GLY A 447 7.61 -3.44 -46.20
C GLY A 447 8.93 -3.27 -46.94
N ARG A 448 10.04 -3.44 -46.21
CA ARG A 448 11.23 -4.24 -46.57
C ARG A 448 12.37 -4.02 -45.57
N SER A 449 12.61 -5.04 -44.75
CA SER A 449 13.88 -5.76 -44.56
C SER A 449 15.24 -5.10 -44.94
N ARG A 450 16.09 -4.88 -43.92
CA ARG A 450 17.44 -5.50 -43.65
C ARG A 450 18.53 -4.53 -43.13
N PRO A 451 19.55 -5.06 -42.40
CA PRO A 451 20.34 -4.38 -41.36
C PRO A 451 21.74 -3.96 -41.83
N LEU A 452 22.48 -3.19 -41.01
CA LEU A 452 23.93 -3.06 -41.13
C LEU A 452 24.62 -2.79 -39.80
N ASP A 453 25.69 -3.55 -39.64
CA ASP A 453 26.68 -3.74 -38.58
C ASP A 453 27.77 -2.65 -38.51
N VAL A 454 28.40 -2.56 -37.32
CA VAL A 454 29.85 -2.28 -37.04
C VAL A 454 30.31 -0.81 -37.24
N VAL A 455 31.02 -0.14 -36.31
CA VAL A 455 32.46 -0.26 -35.97
C VAL A 455 32.77 0.42 -34.60
N LEU A 456 33.59 -0.27 -33.79
CA LEU A 456 34.40 0.22 -32.66
C LEU A 456 35.71 0.91 -33.12
N SER A 457 36.15 1.98 -32.45
CA SER A 457 37.56 2.19 -31.97
C SER A 457 37.76 3.67 -31.54
N VAL A 458 38.08 3.97 -30.27
CA VAL A 458 39.40 4.05 -29.58
C VAL A 458 40.08 5.42 -29.71
N TRP A 459 40.85 5.75 -28.66
CA TRP A 459 41.72 6.91 -28.33
C TRP A 459 41.04 7.80 -27.27
N GLY A 460 41.36 7.75 -25.97
CA GLY A 460 42.59 7.33 -25.28
C GLY A 460 43.41 8.58 -24.97
N GLU A 461 43.41 9.01 -23.70
CA GLU A 461 44.58 9.66 -23.09
C GLU A 461 44.46 9.69 -21.56
N ASP A 462 45.62 9.42 -20.95
CA ASP A 462 45.93 9.05 -19.59
C ASP A 462 46.63 10.24 -18.91
N TRP A 463 46.25 10.62 -17.70
CA TRP A 463 47.12 11.41 -16.82
C TRP A 463 47.00 10.93 -15.38
N SER A 464 48.14 10.51 -14.85
CA SER A 464 48.33 9.94 -13.54
C SER A 464 49.08 10.90 -12.60
N ARG A 465 48.90 10.65 -11.29
CA ARG A 465 49.73 11.02 -10.11
C ARG A 465 49.67 12.45 -9.56
N ARG A 466 49.33 12.55 -8.26
CA ARG A 466 50.21 12.81 -7.08
C ARG A 466 49.32 12.90 -5.83
N ARG A 467 49.43 11.99 -4.84
CA ARG A 467 50.32 11.96 -3.65
C ARG A 467 50.18 13.13 -2.65
N GLY A 468 49.92 12.76 -1.39
CA GLY A 468 50.16 13.52 -0.15
C GLY A 468 48.87 13.97 0.53
N GLY A 469 48.59 13.76 1.81
CA GLY A 469 49.37 13.25 2.93
C GLY A 469 48.86 13.90 4.22
N VAL A 470 48.59 13.06 5.23
CA VAL A 470 48.78 13.26 6.69
C VAL A 470 48.09 14.47 7.38
N ALA A 471 47.21 14.20 8.36
CA ALA A 471 47.47 14.43 9.80
C ALA A 471 46.21 14.71 10.64
N ASN A 472 46.03 13.85 11.64
CA ASN A 472 45.25 13.96 12.88
C ASN A 472 45.21 15.35 13.53
N VAL A 473 44.08 15.70 14.18
CA VAL A 473 44.07 16.26 15.55
C VAL A 473 42.85 15.77 16.34
N VAL A 474 43.16 15.37 17.58
CA VAL A 474 42.34 14.82 18.66
C VAL A 474 41.68 15.93 19.49
N LYS A 475 40.47 15.71 20.04
CA LYS A 475 40.13 15.84 21.49
C LYS A 475 38.60 15.86 21.76
N GLN A 476 38.17 14.82 22.50
CA GLN A 476 37.04 14.76 23.45
C GLN A 476 37.49 15.36 24.82
N PRO A 477 36.72 15.32 25.94
CA PRO A 477 35.26 15.37 26.20
C PRO A 477 34.93 16.27 27.46
N GLN A 478 33.70 16.19 28.01
CA GLN A 478 33.30 16.18 29.46
C GLN A 478 31.87 16.79 29.60
N THR A 479 30.79 16.02 29.82
CA THR A 479 30.21 15.45 31.08
C THR A 479 29.50 16.45 32.01
N GLY A 480 28.31 16.07 32.49
CA GLY A 480 27.62 16.75 33.60
C GLY A 480 26.18 16.24 33.86
N LYS A 481 26.01 15.35 34.86
CA LYS A 481 24.76 14.80 35.42
C LYS A 481 24.20 15.67 36.58
N LYS A 482 22.89 15.61 36.83
CA LYS A 482 22.18 15.40 38.14
C LYS A 482 20.64 15.49 37.91
N GLU A 483 19.81 14.46 38.17
CA GLU A 483 19.17 14.04 39.45
C GLU A 483 18.41 15.18 40.17
N ARG A 484 17.22 15.06 40.78
CA ARG A 484 16.18 14.04 41.06
C ARG A 484 15.00 14.82 41.72
N ASN A 485 13.77 14.28 41.67
CA ASN A 485 12.74 14.23 42.74
C ASN A 485 11.32 14.41 42.19
N GLY A 486 10.43 13.47 42.57
CA GLY A 486 9.02 13.46 42.21
C GLY A 486 8.12 14.21 43.20
N ILE A 487 6.81 14.17 42.93
CA ILE A 487 5.66 14.14 43.85
C ILE A 487 4.40 13.76 43.04
N ASP A 488 3.50 13.10 43.74
CA ASP A 488 2.24 12.44 43.38
C ASP A 488 1.13 13.28 42.72
N MET A 489 0.12 12.50 42.25
CA MET A 489 -1.31 12.84 42.10
C MET A 489 -1.68 13.89 41.05
N PHE A 490 -2.04 13.45 39.83
CA PHE A 490 -3.17 14.01 39.04
C PHE A 490 -3.62 13.00 37.98
N THR A 491 -4.09 11.85 38.44
CA THR A 491 -4.90 10.92 37.65
C THR A 491 -6.30 11.55 37.49
N ASN A 492 -6.86 11.50 36.27
CA ASN A 492 -8.27 11.78 35.90
C ASN A 492 -8.76 13.15 35.38
N GLN A 493 -7.93 14.12 34.97
CA GLN A 493 -8.48 15.33 34.29
C GLN A 493 -7.84 15.80 32.98
N VAL A 494 -6.84 15.10 32.42
CA VAL A 494 -6.21 15.48 31.14
C VAL A 494 -6.80 14.76 29.91
N LEU A 495 -7.70 13.80 30.11
CA LEU A 495 -8.28 12.97 29.04
C LEU A 495 -9.46 13.60 28.28
N ILE A 496 -9.90 14.82 28.62
CA ILE A 496 -11.01 15.52 27.93
C ILE A 496 -10.51 16.63 26.99
N LEU A 497 -9.26 17.08 27.09
CA LEU A 497 -8.71 18.16 26.23
C LEU A 497 -7.93 17.68 25.00
N LEU A 498 -7.62 16.38 24.89
CA LEU A 498 -6.97 15.79 23.70
C LEU A 498 -7.94 15.13 22.71
N ALA A 499 -9.26 15.21 22.96
CA ALA A 499 -10.32 14.72 22.06
C ALA A 499 -10.84 15.79 21.07
N PHE A 500 -10.35 17.03 21.13
CA PHE A 500 -10.64 18.10 20.16
C PHE A 500 -9.54 18.31 19.10
N GLY A 501 -8.63 17.33 18.96
CA GLY A 501 -7.62 17.29 17.92
C GLY A 501 -7.99 16.40 16.73
N MET A 502 -9.28 16.16 16.46
CA MET A 502 -9.68 15.62 15.17
C MET A 502 -9.33 16.69 14.12
N SER A 503 -8.31 16.41 13.31
CA SER A 503 -8.03 17.15 12.10
C SER A 503 -9.33 17.25 11.29
N ILE A 504 -9.96 18.41 11.36
CA ILE A 504 -10.99 18.82 10.42
C ILE A 504 -10.34 18.68 9.04
N VAL A 505 -10.79 17.70 8.25
CA VAL A 505 -10.33 17.54 6.87
C VAL A 505 -10.82 18.78 6.12
N SER A 506 -9.94 19.78 6.08
CA SER A 506 -10.21 21.07 5.49
C SER A 506 -10.27 20.92 3.97
N ALA A 507 -11.41 21.28 3.38
CA ALA A 507 -11.72 21.22 1.95
C ALA A 507 -10.92 22.25 1.12
N HIS A 508 -9.59 22.23 1.22
CA HIS A 508 -8.76 23.25 0.57
C HIS A 508 -8.97 23.29 -0.93
N PHE A 509 -8.76 24.44 -1.55
CA PHE A 509 -8.89 24.58 -2.99
C PHE A 509 -7.88 25.59 -3.51
N ARG A 510 -7.57 25.54 -4.80
CA ARG A 510 -6.70 26.55 -5.43
C ARG A 510 -7.43 27.23 -6.57
N VAL A 511 -7.18 28.51 -6.78
CA VAL A 511 -7.71 29.24 -7.93
C VAL A 511 -6.62 29.37 -8.97
N GLU A 512 -6.90 28.96 -10.21
CA GLU A 512 -5.94 29.07 -11.32
C GLU A 512 -6.23 30.27 -12.22
N TYR A 513 -7.49 30.72 -12.30
CA TYR A 513 -7.86 31.91 -13.06
C TYR A 513 -9.07 32.66 -12.47
N PRO A 514 -9.01 33.99 -12.33
CA PRO A 514 -7.80 34.78 -12.22
C PRO A 514 -6.85 34.19 -11.17
N TYR A 515 -5.55 34.42 -11.28
CA TYR A 515 -4.62 33.79 -10.35
C TYR A 515 -4.85 34.30 -8.91
N TRP A 516 -4.86 33.40 -7.93
CA TRP A 516 -5.04 33.80 -6.52
C TRP A 516 -3.90 34.70 -6.01
N ARG A 517 -4.13 35.40 -4.90
CA ARG A 517 -3.12 36.27 -4.27
C ARG A 517 -1.82 35.53 -3.88
N GLY A 518 -1.91 34.22 -3.65
CA GLY A 518 -0.76 33.39 -3.31
C GLY A 518 -1.18 32.06 -2.70
N ASN A 519 -0.20 31.19 -2.43
CA ASN A 519 -0.45 29.90 -1.81
C ASN A 519 -0.90 30.06 -0.35
N SER A 520 -2.20 29.90 -0.14
CA SER A 520 -2.88 30.01 1.16
C SER A 520 -3.23 28.65 1.77
N PHE A 521 -2.79 27.51 1.22
CA PHE A 521 -3.24 26.15 1.61
C PHE A 521 -3.14 25.86 3.12
N LYS A 522 -2.25 26.52 3.87
CA LYS A 522 -2.12 26.31 5.33
C LYS A 522 -2.97 27.27 6.17
N THR A 523 -3.57 28.27 5.55
CA THR A 523 -4.21 29.42 6.19
C THR A 523 -5.57 29.76 5.58
N GLN A 524 -6.14 28.90 4.71
CA GLN A 524 -7.39 29.20 4.00
C GLN A 524 -8.58 29.43 4.92
N TYR A 525 -8.53 28.98 6.17
CA TYR A 525 -9.55 29.25 7.18
C TYR A 525 -9.52 30.71 7.70
N THR A 526 -8.49 31.48 7.39
CA THR A 526 -8.36 32.88 7.81
C THR A 526 -9.12 33.80 6.85
N ARG A 527 -10.21 34.41 7.33
CA ARG A 527 -10.98 35.43 6.58
C ARG A 527 -10.10 36.66 6.29
N PRO A 528 -10.27 37.37 5.15
CA PRO A 528 -11.16 37.07 4.04
C PRO A 528 -10.51 36.33 2.87
N CYS A 529 -9.19 36.15 2.86
CA CYS A 529 -8.44 35.68 1.69
C CYS A 529 -7.39 34.61 2.03
N GLY A 530 -7.63 33.83 3.09
CA GLY A 530 -6.64 32.92 3.65
C GLY A 530 -5.49 33.65 4.34
N GLY A 531 -5.71 34.88 4.81
CA GLY A 531 -4.69 35.75 5.40
C GLY A 531 -3.65 36.31 4.43
N VAL A 532 -3.88 36.22 3.11
CA VAL A 532 -2.96 36.74 2.09
C VAL A 532 -3.35 38.18 1.70
N ASN A 533 -2.40 39.11 1.89
CA ASN A 533 -2.56 40.53 1.55
C ASN A 533 -2.82 40.74 0.06
N VAL A 534 -3.47 41.87 -0.26
CA VAL A 534 -3.66 42.34 -1.63
C VAL A 534 -2.33 42.45 -2.38
N THR A 535 -2.38 42.07 -3.65
CA THR A 535 -1.27 42.10 -4.58
C THR A 535 -1.35 43.30 -5.53
N THR A 536 -0.20 43.78 -5.99
CA THR A 536 -0.11 44.81 -7.04
C THR A 536 -0.19 44.23 -8.45
N ASN A 537 0.04 42.92 -8.61
CA ASN A 537 -0.01 42.23 -9.90
C ASN A 537 -1.42 41.70 -10.17
N ARG A 538 -2.28 42.56 -10.72
CA ARG A 538 -3.71 42.30 -10.93
C ARG A 538 -3.99 41.69 -12.29
N THR A 539 -4.89 40.70 -12.34
CA THR A 539 -5.36 40.12 -13.60
C THR A 539 -6.36 41.07 -14.27
N GLN A 540 -6.18 41.36 -15.57
CA GLN A 540 -7.20 42.11 -16.32
C GLN A 540 -8.45 41.25 -16.51
N TRP A 541 -9.61 41.76 -16.08
CA TRP A 541 -10.87 41.02 -16.11
C TRP A 541 -11.96 41.86 -16.81
N PRO A 542 -12.83 41.28 -17.65
CA PRO A 542 -13.76 42.06 -18.47
C PRO A 542 -14.75 42.88 -17.65
N VAL A 543 -15.03 44.13 -18.06
CA VAL A 543 -16.02 45.02 -17.43
C VAL A 543 -17.44 44.45 -17.38
N ASP A 544 -17.79 43.55 -18.30
CA ASP A 544 -19.10 42.91 -18.40
C ASP A 544 -19.15 41.50 -17.77
N GLY A 545 -18.04 41.03 -17.20
CA GLY A 545 -17.95 39.70 -16.62
C GLY A 545 -16.98 38.76 -17.34
N GLY A 546 -16.29 37.92 -16.57
CA GLY A 546 -15.27 37.00 -17.09
C GLY A 546 -15.29 35.62 -16.44
N ALA A 547 -14.33 34.80 -16.86
CA ALA A 547 -14.20 33.44 -16.37
C ALA A 547 -13.61 33.38 -14.95
N ILE A 548 -13.94 32.32 -14.22
CA ILE A 548 -13.27 31.88 -12.99
C ILE A 548 -13.02 30.38 -13.09
N LEU A 549 -11.79 29.95 -12.82
CA LEU A 549 -11.37 28.56 -12.79
C LEU A 549 -10.67 28.27 -11.46
N PHE A 550 -11.20 27.31 -10.71
CA PHE A 550 -10.61 26.84 -9.48
C PHE A 550 -10.65 25.31 -9.40
N LYS A 551 -9.82 24.76 -8.52
CA LYS A 551 -9.69 23.33 -8.31
C LYS A 551 -10.10 22.95 -6.89
N PRO A 552 -11.37 22.58 -6.67
CA PRO A 552 -11.79 22.03 -5.40
C PRO A 552 -11.13 20.66 -5.16
N THR A 553 -10.74 20.40 -3.91
CA THR A 553 -10.18 19.10 -3.51
C THR A 553 -11.18 18.22 -2.75
N HIS A 554 -12.33 18.77 -2.35
CA HIS A 554 -13.39 18.04 -1.64
C HIS A 554 -14.48 17.56 -2.60
N HIS A 555 -15.20 16.50 -2.22
CA HIS A 555 -16.21 15.86 -3.08
C HIS A 555 -17.50 16.69 -3.22
N TRP A 556 -17.77 17.57 -2.27
CA TRP A 556 -18.68 18.71 -2.45
C TRP A 556 -18.39 19.86 -1.48
N ALA A 557 -18.78 21.08 -1.81
CA ALA A 557 -18.74 22.21 -0.88
C ALA A 557 -19.80 23.26 -1.24
N LEU A 558 -20.42 23.88 -0.23
CA LEU A 558 -21.23 25.07 -0.47
C LEU A 558 -20.28 26.20 -0.89
N THR A 559 -20.40 26.61 -2.15
CA THR A 559 -19.48 27.55 -2.77
C THR A 559 -20.17 28.87 -3.06
N TYR A 560 -19.51 29.97 -2.69
CA TYR A 560 -19.96 31.33 -2.92
C TYR A 560 -18.88 32.10 -3.66
N VAL A 561 -19.28 32.97 -4.59
CA VAL A 561 -18.37 33.89 -5.27
C VAL A 561 -18.81 35.32 -5.01
N ASN A 562 -17.93 36.08 -4.38
CA ASN A 562 -18.16 37.46 -3.98
C ASN A 562 -17.18 38.41 -4.67
N LEU A 563 -17.55 39.67 -4.73
CA LEU A 563 -16.78 40.78 -5.30
C LEU A 563 -16.71 41.92 -4.27
N GLY A 564 -15.49 42.43 -4.06
CA GLY A 564 -15.23 43.65 -3.32
C GLY A 564 -14.50 44.66 -4.20
N LEU A 565 -14.92 45.93 -4.15
CA LEU A 565 -14.27 47.01 -4.91
C LEU A 565 -13.18 47.65 -4.05
N GLY A 566 -12.09 48.08 -4.69
CA GLY A 566 -10.95 48.71 -4.03
C GLY A 566 -9.63 48.04 -4.39
N ASP A 567 -8.55 48.57 -3.84
CA ASP A 567 -7.19 48.14 -4.17
C ASP A 567 -6.24 47.91 -2.98
N ASP A 568 -6.74 47.95 -1.76
CA ASP A 568 -5.99 47.72 -0.53
C ASP A 568 -6.64 46.65 0.38
N ASP A 569 -6.01 46.36 1.52
CA ASP A 569 -6.48 45.34 2.45
C ASP A 569 -7.80 45.69 3.18
N SER A 570 -8.38 46.87 2.93
CA SER A 570 -9.68 47.30 3.50
C SER A 570 -10.89 46.84 2.67
N ILE A 571 -10.68 46.15 1.54
CA ILE A 571 -11.75 45.66 0.66
C ILE A 571 -12.79 44.81 1.42
N ILE A 572 -14.07 45.15 1.23
CA ILE A 572 -15.22 44.44 1.77
C ILE A 572 -15.91 43.66 0.65
N PHE A 573 -16.06 42.34 0.82
CA PHE A 573 -16.71 41.43 -0.14
C PHE A 573 -18.23 41.41 0.05
N ASN A 574 -18.91 42.52 -0.23
CA ASN A 574 -20.35 42.69 -0.02
C ASN A 574 -21.23 42.40 -1.26
N ASN A 575 -20.64 42.11 -2.42
CA ASN A 575 -21.40 41.82 -3.64
C ASN A 575 -21.30 40.34 -4.00
N THR A 576 -22.33 39.54 -3.76
CA THR A 576 -22.38 38.15 -4.24
C THR A 576 -22.70 38.12 -5.73
N ILE A 577 -21.76 37.64 -6.55
CA ILE A 577 -21.88 37.61 -8.02
C ILE A 577 -22.24 36.22 -8.57
N VAL A 578 -22.08 35.18 -7.74
CA VAL A 578 -22.66 33.85 -7.98
C VAL A 578 -23.42 33.45 -6.72
N PRO A 579 -24.75 33.21 -6.81
CA PRO A 579 -25.53 32.68 -5.70
C PRO A 579 -24.92 31.39 -5.15
N GLY A 580 -25.09 31.14 -3.86
CA GLY A 580 -24.58 29.93 -3.22
C GLY A 580 -25.05 28.67 -3.95
N PHE A 581 -24.10 27.80 -4.28
CA PHE A 581 -24.37 26.53 -4.95
C PHE A 581 -23.60 25.40 -4.26
N ASN A 582 -24.14 24.19 -4.34
CA ASN A 582 -23.39 23.02 -3.94
C ASN A 582 -22.47 22.60 -5.08
N GLN A 583 -21.19 22.93 -4.96
CA GLN A 583 -20.15 22.47 -5.86
C GLN A 583 -19.97 20.96 -5.62
N THR A 584 -20.03 20.14 -6.65
CA THR A 584 -19.86 18.68 -6.61
C THR A 584 -18.64 18.25 -7.40
N GLY A 585 -18.00 17.16 -6.96
CA GLY A 585 -16.82 16.56 -7.58
C GLY A 585 -15.49 17.26 -7.23
N ASN A 586 -14.37 16.59 -7.43
CA ASN A 586 -13.03 17.18 -7.31
C ASN A 586 -12.36 17.23 -8.70
N GLY A 587 -11.52 18.23 -8.95
CA GLY A 587 -10.91 18.44 -10.26
C GLY A 587 -10.95 19.90 -10.69
N THR A 588 -11.20 20.18 -11.96
CA THR A 588 -11.38 21.55 -12.46
C THR A 588 -12.85 21.94 -12.39
N PHE A 589 -13.15 23.03 -11.69
CA PHE A 589 -14.43 23.72 -11.77
C PHE A 589 -14.22 25.06 -12.47
N CYS A 590 -15.01 25.35 -13.49
CA CYS A 590 -14.89 26.57 -14.25
C CYS A 590 -16.23 27.21 -14.58
N PHE A 591 -16.32 28.52 -14.31
CA PHE A 591 -17.33 29.39 -14.88
C PHE A 591 -16.76 30.04 -16.13
N PRO A 592 -17.31 29.77 -17.33
CA PRO A 592 -16.81 30.38 -18.57
C PRO A 592 -17.08 31.89 -18.62
N LYS A 593 -18.16 32.34 -17.98
CA LYS A 593 -18.49 33.76 -17.81
C LYS A 593 -19.39 33.97 -16.60
N ILE A 594 -18.98 34.84 -15.68
CA ILE A 594 -19.80 35.33 -14.57
C ILE A 594 -20.18 36.77 -14.87
N SER A 595 -21.48 37.07 -14.87
CA SER A 595 -21.97 38.43 -15.14
C SER A 595 -21.88 39.30 -13.89
N ILE A 596 -21.63 40.59 -14.08
CA ILE A 596 -21.59 41.58 -13.00
C ILE A 596 -22.99 42.16 -12.74
N PRO A 597 -23.44 42.27 -11.48
CA PRO A 597 -24.69 42.94 -11.15
C PRO A 597 -24.71 44.42 -11.59
N ALA A 598 -25.86 44.88 -12.08
CA ALA A 598 -26.05 46.28 -12.43
C ALA A 598 -25.96 47.19 -11.17
N GLY A 599 -25.51 48.44 -11.35
CA GLY A 599 -25.49 49.44 -10.28
C GLY A 599 -24.20 49.53 -9.46
N LEU A 600 -23.16 48.74 -9.78
CA LEU A 600 -21.86 48.77 -9.08
C LEU A 600 -20.89 49.85 -9.58
N GLY A 601 -21.25 50.61 -10.61
CA GLY A 601 -20.43 51.72 -11.12
C GLY A 601 -19.08 51.32 -11.73
N ILE A 602 -18.90 50.05 -12.10
CA ILE A 602 -17.65 49.51 -12.65
C ILE A 602 -17.33 50.16 -14.01
N ARG A 603 -16.09 50.63 -14.14
CA ARG A 603 -15.52 51.22 -15.37
C ARG A 603 -14.17 50.58 -15.69
N ASP A 604 -13.69 50.79 -16.91
CA ASP A 604 -12.32 50.46 -17.28
C ASP A 604 -11.32 51.06 -16.28
N GLY A 605 -10.37 50.26 -15.78
CA GLY A 605 -9.39 50.64 -14.76
C GLY A 605 -9.86 50.46 -13.31
N THR A 606 -11.10 50.07 -13.06
CA THR A 606 -11.58 49.86 -11.67
C THR A 606 -10.88 48.66 -11.03
N ASN A 607 -10.25 48.86 -9.88
CA ASN A 607 -9.63 47.77 -9.12
C ASN A 607 -10.65 47.08 -8.21
N ALA A 608 -10.56 45.76 -8.15
CA ALA A 608 -11.41 44.94 -7.31
C ALA A 608 -10.73 43.63 -6.90
N SER A 609 -11.35 42.89 -5.99
CA SER A 609 -10.97 41.52 -5.66
C SER A 609 -12.19 40.60 -5.75
N LEU A 610 -11.97 39.42 -6.32
CA LEU A 610 -12.90 38.30 -6.28
C LEU A 610 -12.57 37.44 -5.07
N GLN A 611 -13.59 36.87 -4.42
CA GLN A 611 -13.44 35.91 -3.34
C GLN A 611 -14.24 34.66 -3.66
N ILE A 612 -13.63 33.50 -3.49
CA ILE A 612 -14.31 32.21 -3.44
C ILE A 612 -14.33 31.75 -1.99
N VAL A 613 -15.51 31.37 -1.51
CA VAL A 613 -15.71 30.76 -0.20
C VAL A 613 -16.21 29.34 -0.40
N GLN A 614 -15.55 28.35 0.19
CA GLN A 614 -16.04 26.97 0.24
C GLN A 614 -16.31 26.57 1.68
N ALA A 615 -17.57 26.28 2.00
CA ALA A 615 -17.98 25.76 3.30
C ALA A 615 -18.23 24.24 3.20
N SER A 616 -17.57 23.49 4.09
CA SER A 616 -17.68 22.03 4.13
C SER A 616 -18.85 21.56 5.00
N ALA A 617 -19.11 20.25 5.00
CA ALA A 617 -20.12 19.60 5.85
C ALA A 617 -19.96 19.89 7.36
N GLY A 618 -18.73 20.19 7.79
CA GLY A 618 -18.41 20.52 9.19
C GLY A 618 -18.65 21.99 9.57
N GLY A 619 -19.18 22.81 8.66
CA GLY A 619 -19.47 24.24 8.91
C GLY A 619 -18.25 25.16 8.85
N ALA A 620 -17.04 24.63 8.70
CA ALA A 620 -15.83 25.42 8.48
C ALA A 620 -15.80 25.97 7.04
N ALA A 621 -15.42 27.25 6.91
CA ALA A 621 -15.29 27.94 5.63
C ALA A 621 -13.82 28.20 5.29
N LEU A 622 -13.49 28.02 4.01
CA LEU A 622 -12.19 28.33 3.44
C LEU A 622 -12.30 29.43 2.41
N TYR A 623 -11.27 30.26 2.34
CA TYR A 623 -11.26 31.50 1.59
C TYR A 623 -10.06 31.55 0.64
N ASN A 624 -10.32 31.97 -0.60
CA ASN A 624 -9.30 32.44 -1.53
C ASN A 624 -9.77 33.71 -2.21
N CYS A 625 -8.81 34.57 -2.54
CA CYS A 625 -9.06 35.78 -3.29
C CYS A 625 -8.17 35.91 -4.50
N MET A 626 -8.65 36.67 -5.49
CA MET A 626 -7.94 37.01 -6.71
C MET A 626 -8.09 38.50 -6.95
N ASP A 627 -6.98 39.21 -7.18
CA ASP A 627 -7.03 40.64 -7.44
C ASP A 627 -7.13 40.91 -8.94
N ILE A 628 -8.11 41.74 -9.30
CA ILE A 628 -8.43 42.05 -10.68
C ILE A 628 -8.43 43.56 -10.91
N THR A 629 -8.22 43.93 -12.17
CA THR A 629 -8.52 45.26 -12.69
C THR A 629 -9.49 45.11 -13.84
N PHE A 630 -10.65 45.75 -13.73
CA PHE A 630 -11.65 45.73 -14.77
C PHE A 630 -11.13 46.40 -16.03
N SER A 631 -11.32 45.76 -17.18
CA SER A 631 -10.94 46.33 -18.47
C SER A 631 -11.98 46.09 -19.55
N SER A 632 -12.17 47.11 -20.39
CA SER A 632 -12.92 47.10 -21.64
C SER A 632 -12.18 46.36 -22.76
N SER A 633 -10.87 46.16 -22.61
CA SER A 633 -9.99 45.48 -23.58
C SER A 633 -8.95 44.59 -22.87
N PRO A 634 -9.40 43.60 -22.08
CA PRO A 634 -8.50 42.80 -21.23
C PRO A 634 -7.56 41.93 -22.06
N LYS A 635 -6.29 41.90 -21.64
CA LYS A 635 -5.22 41.08 -22.20
C LYS A 635 -5.00 39.82 -21.36
N ASN A 636 -4.49 38.76 -21.99
CA ASN A 636 -4.16 37.49 -21.33
C ASN A 636 -5.36 36.82 -20.63
N LEU A 637 -6.55 36.94 -21.24
CA LEU A 637 -7.70 36.17 -20.81
C LEU A 637 -7.41 34.66 -20.91
N LEU A 638 -8.11 33.87 -20.09
CA LEU A 638 -8.08 32.42 -20.15
C LEU A 638 -8.37 31.95 -21.58
N ALA A 639 -7.44 31.16 -22.15
CA ALA A 639 -7.54 30.74 -23.55
C ALA A 639 -8.82 29.92 -23.83
N GLN A 640 -9.35 30.05 -25.04
CA GLN A 640 -10.57 29.36 -25.45
C GLN A 640 -10.39 27.83 -25.30
N GLY A 641 -11.34 27.16 -24.64
CA GLY A 641 -11.27 25.73 -24.35
C GLY A 641 -10.51 25.34 -23.07
N MET A 642 -9.89 26.29 -22.35
CA MET A 642 -9.25 26.01 -21.05
C MET A 642 -10.24 26.01 -19.88
N CYS A 643 -11.40 26.65 -20.04
CA CYS A 643 -12.46 26.66 -19.05
C CYS A 643 -13.40 25.47 -19.26
N VAL A 644 -13.00 24.32 -18.75
CA VAL A 644 -13.77 23.07 -18.88
C VAL A 644 -13.81 22.37 -17.54
N ASN A 645 -15.01 21.99 -17.09
CA ASN A 645 -15.16 21.19 -15.89
C ASN A 645 -14.58 19.80 -16.12
N SER A 646 -13.88 19.25 -15.12
CA SER A 646 -13.51 17.84 -15.14
C SER A 646 -14.77 16.97 -15.14
N THR A 647 -14.67 15.76 -15.70
CA THR A 647 -15.76 14.78 -15.65
C THR A 647 -16.23 14.56 -14.22
N GLY A 648 -17.52 14.71 -13.95
CA GLY A 648 -18.10 14.57 -12.62
C GLY A 648 -18.00 15.81 -11.72
N VAL A 649 -17.39 16.91 -12.19
CA VAL A 649 -17.36 18.21 -11.49
C VAL A 649 -18.49 19.11 -11.99
N GLY A 650 -19.34 19.57 -11.08
CA GLY A 650 -20.51 20.36 -11.42
C GLY A 650 -21.01 21.20 -10.25
N GLY A 651 -22.05 21.98 -10.47
CA GLY A 651 -22.67 22.81 -9.43
C GLY A 651 -24.18 22.60 -9.42
N VAL A 652 -24.75 22.40 -8.24
CA VAL A 652 -26.19 22.27 -8.04
C VAL A 652 -26.68 23.48 -7.27
N ALA A 653 -27.71 24.16 -7.77
CA ALA A 653 -28.30 25.29 -7.07
C ALA A 653 -28.87 24.85 -5.72
N ILE A 654 -28.69 25.67 -4.68
CA ILE A 654 -29.29 25.41 -3.37
C ILE A 654 -30.77 25.80 -3.44
N THR A 655 -31.67 24.83 -3.28
CA THR A 655 -33.12 25.04 -3.25
C THR A 655 -33.67 24.68 -1.87
N SER A 656 -34.74 25.38 -1.45
CA SER A 656 -35.52 25.00 -0.29
C SER A 656 -36.41 23.80 -0.65
N VAL A 657 -36.37 22.73 0.13
CA VAL A 657 -37.27 21.58 -0.04
C VAL A 657 -38.69 21.99 0.39
N PRO A 658 -39.72 21.89 -0.47
CA PRO A 658 -41.10 22.08 -0.05
C PRO A 658 -41.51 20.92 0.87
N THR A 659 -42.04 21.23 2.04
CA THR A 659 -42.70 20.25 2.90
C THR A 659 -44.01 19.78 2.27
N SER A 660 -44.19 18.46 2.20
CA SER A 660 -45.40 17.66 1.91
C SER A 660 -45.67 17.19 0.47
N GLY A 661 -45.71 15.85 0.33
CA GLY A 661 -46.79 15.11 -0.33
C GLY A 661 -46.83 15.02 -1.87
N GLU A 662 -46.66 13.79 -2.36
CA GLU A 662 -47.05 13.26 -3.69
C GLU A 662 -46.10 13.44 -4.90
N GLY A 663 -45.76 12.30 -5.51
CA GLY A 663 -45.47 12.15 -6.95
C GLY A 663 -44.05 12.46 -7.44
N MET A 664 -43.32 11.42 -7.87
CA MET A 664 -42.15 11.56 -8.74
C MET A 664 -42.51 12.32 -10.04
N PRO A 665 -41.57 13.10 -10.60
CA PRO A 665 -41.31 12.95 -12.03
C PRO A 665 -39.81 12.81 -12.37
N SER A 666 -39.61 12.21 -13.54
CA SER A 666 -38.37 11.88 -14.21
C SER A 666 -37.69 13.07 -14.92
N SER A 667 -36.37 12.90 -15.11
CA SER A 667 -35.50 13.43 -16.18
C SER A 667 -35.14 14.93 -16.24
N GLY A 668 -33.82 15.18 -16.15
CA GLY A 668 -33.03 16.00 -17.08
C GLY A 668 -33.44 17.45 -17.34
N GLY A 669 -32.71 18.41 -16.76
CA GLY A 669 -32.77 19.81 -17.15
C GLY A 669 -31.41 20.50 -16.97
N ALA A 670 -30.77 20.87 -18.08
CA ALA A 670 -29.62 21.77 -18.10
C ALA A 670 -30.07 23.20 -17.75
N LEU A 671 -29.31 23.91 -16.91
CA LEU A 671 -29.55 25.30 -16.57
C LEU A 671 -29.11 26.22 -17.73
N SER A 672 -30.09 26.74 -18.47
CA SER A 672 -29.98 27.97 -19.26
C SER A 672 -30.58 29.14 -18.49
N SER A 673 -30.05 30.33 -18.73
CA SER A 673 -30.35 31.59 -18.05
C SER A 673 -31.70 32.20 -18.45
N ALA A 674 -32.53 32.59 -17.48
CA ALA A 674 -33.55 33.62 -17.69
C ALA A 674 -34.03 34.28 -16.37
N GLY A 675 -33.91 35.61 -16.33
CA GLY A 675 -34.97 36.57 -15.91
C GLY A 675 -35.47 36.57 -14.47
N ALA A 676 -35.10 37.61 -13.72
CA ALA A 676 -35.74 37.99 -12.45
C ALA A 676 -37.15 38.56 -12.65
N ALA A 677 -38.08 38.20 -11.75
CA ALA A 677 -39.27 38.99 -11.43
C ALA A 677 -39.66 38.77 -9.94
N SER A 678 -40.10 39.85 -9.32
CA SER A 678 -40.20 40.12 -7.89
C SER A 678 -41.59 39.88 -7.26
N MET A 679 -41.61 39.90 -5.91
CA MET A 679 -42.74 40.06 -4.95
C MET A 679 -43.39 38.76 -4.46
N GLY A 680 -43.68 38.52 -3.18
CA GLY A 680 -43.69 39.37 -1.98
C GLY A 680 -43.76 38.55 -0.67
N ALA A 681 -43.62 39.24 0.45
CA ALA A 681 -43.29 38.73 1.79
C ALA A 681 -44.46 38.07 2.57
N THR A 682 -44.11 37.13 3.46
CA THR A 682 -44.65 36.89 4.84
C THR A 682 -43.85 35.72 5.46
N ALA A 683 -42.84 35.97 6.31
CA ALA A 683 -42.86 35.88 7.80
C ALA A 683 -43.37 34.49 8.31
N LEU A 684 -42.70 33.67 9.14
CA LEU A 684 -41.88 33.89 10.35
C LEU A 684 -41.27 32.53 10.82
N LEU A 685 -40.23 32.61 11.69
CA LEU A 685 -39.55 31.56 12.50
C LEU A 685 -38.45 30.74 11.77
N ALA A 686 -37.20 30.61 12.25
CA ALA A 686 -36.59 30.90 13.55
C ALA A 686 -35.10 31.28 13.41
N PHE A 687 -34.67 32.23 14.24
CA PHE A 687 -33.28 32.59 14.49
C PHE A 687 -32.54 31.47 15.22
N ALA A 688 -31.33 31.12 14.75
CA ALA A 688 -30.12 30.98 15.59
C ALA A 688 -28.90 30.46 14.77
N VAL A 689 -28.37 31.21 13.81
CA VAL A 689 -26.92 31.20 13.46
C VAL A 689 -26.56 32.54 12.81
N ALA A 690 -26.55 33.62 13.59
CA ALA A 690 -26.06 34.92 13.14
C ALA A 690 -25.24 35.57 14.26
N SER A 691 -24.02 35.07 14.45
CA SER A 691 -22.97 35.70 15.25
C SER A 691 -21.62 35.11 14.84
N LEU A 692 -21.22 35.32 13.58
CA LEU A 692 -19.85 35.06 13.10
C LEU A 692 -19.62 35.70 11.72
N LEU A 693 -20.19 36.88 11.46
CA LEU A 693 -19.85 37.73 10.31
C LEU A 693 -20.05 39.20 10.70
N ILE A 694 -19.12 39.73 11.50
CA ILE A 694 -18.69 41.13 11.44
C ILE A 694 -17.18 41.07 11.21
#